data_AF-E1EYF6-F1
#
_entry.id   AF-E1EYF6-F1
#
_cell.length_a   1.000
_cell.length_b   1.000
_cell.length_c   1.000
_cell.angle_alpha   90.00
_cell.angle_beta   90.00
_cell.angle_gamma   90.00
#
_symmetry.space_group_name_H-M   'P 1'
#
loop_
_entity.id
_entity.type
_entity.pdbx_description
1 polymer ?
#
loop_
_entity_poly.entity_id
_entity_poly.type
_entity_poly.pdbx_seq_one_letter_code
_entity_poly.pdbx_strand_id
1 'polypeptide(L)'
;MTLLLIYLFLCLSVVSSTSPPSSLTPSFKYISFLKDVTSFYVINDRTQYPQELLEQHLTLLSRYAKEYADSFNMKSQCWNDLVPLTDVPLIREHITRMLTMSIAYQTEGTVLYKDEACFKKILSALSMLSQHYASSTSYNTDEYFWSLIIPDEIINLLIVLNNIYVPTNNVEYKQILSQIIDGLFTIPSKAQLVNDCTENPSKWYDDVRCPMSPVLIKLCAAKIMIFRSLLVGDLSSMTEYYNKVSEVLEARDLDYGVAPQSILYDGFRTDGTFVEYYSSVIFGSTGQTLLYLLSYILAPAKQIEEVLLSGKNPGDVVKITSQISTILQEIATYFINAILPFIANCGVVDSLSGAEVAMGSNNPHERFKRLANIFIGLFQFVSVASSGGYSLPTSYERIYKHCNYYILNCPQFRDFIISELSFPTLGLWNKTTGVFLPSPTYPAELMLGHYPLIHGDHYAYQARNFSLIIAMNSNRTRNFQCINGLNKFGFYQAAGAVFPFVRDHPKQYDDYVLLASPHNYSGITYDSGYIPDCSSQTHLYGTLSPGRFVSSITDGTHGSATIDYYNSPHNDIRYKTIYLMESLKEGLHVVQLASSKKSPVALTANLATIPFSEHDKMEVYVDGVRKNCAGRYQFAGARTIFFKVTPHVGSAYTAALIYPVQLDGFISNVTEKRSYSDVGGKAVLSKTMNLITVKIALKLVTSSSSGNQWQAFQPLMYSYYPHLPADITDDQLDGLMNSYTLFFNDGSQTGHTVDDSTGMLSYTQGGNKIIALNFYNPSTATLYGSANTVTSSATAQVLFVQTSKQYTITIRNPTSFTTTEIRLELNGFTDMASVQHWCTTGGSTGANNLYVVGRLSRTATCQIVVTRGASPAPLPSNIPPSTGRPPYVPPSKPLDDLLYDTSTDIINLPNNTENTKRIDWAIVAPVSIAVVLIAVCAVIGIWKFLSVRKSIACVREELQTFKPINIPNTITRPDSRASDASLIQSPISPEFNISNNCMTIEDTVRISQRLKGSQSRVFKHFAKHVPKPQKEEEDSEGIEHDSVNDIPIHFAEKLFD
;
A
#
# COMPACT_ATOMS: atom_id res chain seq x y z
N MET A 1 -21.90 8.71 -40.94
CA MET A 1 -22.29 9.36 -39.68
C MET A 1 -23.01 8.40 -38.74
N THR A 2 -24.07 7.71 -39.16
CA THR A 2 -24.80 6.69 -38.37
C THR A 2 -23.94 5.50 -37.94
N LEU A 3 -23.04 5.00 -38.81
CA LEU A 3 -22.07 3.96 -38.44
C LEU A 3 -21.00 4.46 -37.44
N LEU A 4 -20.65 5.75 -37.51
CA LEU A 4 -19.71 6.38 -36.57
C LEU A 4 -20.37 6.61 -35.21
N LEU A 5 -21.67 6.94 -35.19
CA LEU A 5 -22.50 7.03 -33.99
C LEU A 5 -22.74 5.66 -33.35
N ILE A 6 -22.96 4.61 -34.15
CA ILE A 6 -23.07 3.22 -33.66
C ILE A 6 -21.73 2.78 -33.06
N TYR A 7 -20.61 3.11 -33.70
CA TYR A 7 -19.26 2.83 -33.17
C TYR A 7 -18.96 3.65 -31.91
N LEU A 8 -19.38 4.92 -31.83
CA LEU A 8 -19.26 5.73 -30.62
C LEU A 8 -20.13 5.20 -29.48
N PHE A 9 -21.36 4.76 -29.75
CA PHE A 9 -22.25 4.16 -28.74
C PHE A 9 -21.77 2.78 -28.26
N LEU A 10 -21.11 2.00 -29.13
CA LEU A 10 -20.47 0.73 -28.78
C LEU A 10 -19.16 0.94 -27.99
N CYS A 11 -18.44 2.05 -28.18
CA CYS A 11 -17.23 2.36 -27.42
C CYS A 11 -17.49 3.14 -26.12
N LEU A 12 -18.65 3.79 -25.96
CA LEU A 12 -19.03 4.53 -24.75
C LEU A 12 -19.82 3.70 -23.73
N SER A 13 -20.02 2.40 -23.97
CA SER A 13 -20.66 1.48 -23.03
C SER A 13 -19.62 0.59 -22.34
N VAL A 14 -18.74 1.19 -21.53
CA VAL A 14 -17.77 0.45 -20.69
C VAL A 14 -18.41 -0.02 -19.37
N VAL A 15 -19.74 -0.10 -19.28
CA VAL A 15 -20.40 -1.06 -18.41
C VAL A 15 -21.45 -1.77 -19.25
N SER A 16 -21.12 -2.96 -19.76
CA SER A 16 -22.15 -3.91 -20.17
C SER A 16 -22.90 -4.34 -18.91
N SER A 17 -23.87 -3.53 -18.48
CA SER A 17 -24.99 -4.04 -17.71
C SER A 17 -25.74 -4.97 -18.67
N THR A 18 -25.42 -6.26 -18.61
CA THR A 18 -26.30 -7.28 -19.17
C THR A 18 -27.69 -6.99 -18.62
N SER A 19 -28.62 -6.61 -19.48
CA SER A 19 -30.01 -6.39 -19.09
C SER A 19 -30.49 -7.61 -18.30
N PRO A 20 -31.04 -7.45 -17.08
CA PRO A 20 -31.40 -8.59 -16.25
C PRO A 20 -32.37 -9.50 -17.01
N PRO A 21 -32.15 -10.83 -17.00
CA PRO A 21 -33.07 -11.76 -17.65
C PRO A 21 -34.46 -11.65 -17.01
N SER A 22 -35.50 -11.86 -17.81
CA SER A 22 -36.91 -11.63 -17.45
C SER A 22 -37.46 -12.53 -16.33
N SER A 23 -36.68 -13.51 -15.87
CA SER A 23 -36.85 -14.21 -14.59
C SER A 23 -35.52 -14.87 -14.18
N LEU A 24 -34.88 -14.38 -13.12
CA LEU A 24 -33.66 -14.99 -12.55
C LEU A 24 -34.07 -16.20 -11.72
N THR A 25 -33.81 -17.42 -12.21
CA THR A 25 -34.02 -18.64 -11.42
C THR A 25 -32.69 -19.03 -10.77
N PRO A 26 -32.62 -19.19 -9.43
CA PRO A 26 -31.42 -19.70 -8.77
C PRO A 26 -31.00 -21.04 -9.37
N SER A 27 -29.72 -21.18 -9.70
CA SER A 27 -29.12 -22.43 -10.16
C SER A 27 -28.18 -22.97 -9.11
N PHE A 28 -28.46 -24.19 -8.65
CA PHE A 28 -27.60 -24.89 -7.70
C PHE A 28 -26.42 -25.62 -8.36
N LYS A 29 -26.26 -25.46 -9.69
CA LYS A 29 -25.27 -26.18 -10.50
C LYS A 29 -23.82 -25.97 -10.02
N TYR A 30 -23.48 -24.75 -9.59
CA TYR A 30 -22.11 -24.39 -9.23
C TYR A 30 -21.92 -24.05 -7.75
N ILE A 31 -22.89 -24.36 -6.88
CA ILE A 31 -22.75 -24.10 -5.44
C ILE A 31 -21.55 -24.82 -4.82
N SER A 32 -21.18 -25.99 -5.35
CA SER A 32 -19.99 -26.72 -4.90
C SER A 32 -18.69 -25.91 -5.04
N PHE A 33 -18.65 -24.88 -5.90
CA PHE A 33 -17.47 -24.04 -6.11
C PHE A 33 -17.21 -23.13 -4.89
N LEU A 34 -18.21 -22.96 -4.01
CA LEU A 34 -18.10 -22.12 -2.82
C LEU A 34 -17.42 -22.83 -1.64
N LYS A 35 -17.17 -24.13 -1.74
CA LYS A 35 -16.70 -24.98 -0.63
C LYS A 35 -15.36 -24.53 -0.04
N ASP A 36 -14.45 -24.08 -0.90
CA ASP A 36 -13.12 -23.61 -0.47
C ASP A 36 -13.25 -22.35 0.41
N VAL A 37 -14.19 -21.46 0.07
CA VAL A 37 -14.48 -20.25 0.84
C VAL A 37 -15.18 -20.56 2.17
N THR A 38 -16.05 -21.58 2.21
CA THR A 38 -16.69 -22.00 3.48
C THR A 38 -15.65 -22.36 4.55
N SER A 39 -14.49 -22.88 4.14
CA SER A 39 -13.38 -23.23 5.04
C SER A 39 -12.72 -22.02 5.70
N PHE A 40 -12.97 -20.79 5.22
CA PHE A 40 -12.51 -19.58 5.88
C PHE A 40 -13.26 -19.30 7.19
N TYR A 41 -14.48 -19.85 7.33
CA TYR A 41 -15.40 -19.56 8.43
C TYR A 41 -15.71 -20.76 9.31
N VAL A 42 -15.64 -21.98 8.79
CA VAL A 42 -16.00 -23.20 9.52
C VAL A 42 -14.77 -24.05 9.78
N ILE A 43 -14.59 -24.46 11.04
CA ILE A 43 -13.50 -25.34 11.46
C ILE A 43 -13.80 -26.77 10.96
N ASN A 44 -13.10 -27.18 9.91
CA ASN A 44 -13.24 -28.52 9.31
C ASN A 44 -12.30 -29.57 9.92
N ASP A 45 -11.14 -29.16 10.45
CA ASP A 45 -10.14 -30.03 11.05
C ASP A 45 -9.56 -29.39 12.32
N ARG A 46 -9.94 -29.94 13.48
CA ARG A 46 -9.53 -29.44 14.80
C ARG A 46 -8.07 -29.72 15.12
N THR A 47 -7.41 -30.65 14.41
CA THR A 47 -6.00 -31.01 14.63
C THR A 47 -5.02 -29.94 14.15
N GLN A 48 -5.50 -28.97 13.36
CA GLN A 48 -4.69 -27.89 12.81
C GLN A 48 -4.39 -26.76 13.81
N TYR A 49 -4.81 -26.88 15.07
CA TYR A 49 -4.69 -25.82 16.07
C TYR A 49 -4.12 -26.35 17.38
N PRO A 50 -3.33 -25.54 18.11
CA PRO A 50 -3.10 -25.75 19.52
C PRO A 50 -4.44 -25.78 20.28
N GLN A 51 -4.60 -26.75 21.19
CA GLN A 51 -5.85 -26.97 21.92
C GLN A 51 -6.34 -25.70 22.64
N GLU A 52 -5.44 -24.97 23.29
CA GLU A 52 -5.77 -23.72 24.00
C GLU A 52 -6.40 -22.66 23.08
N LEU A 53 -5.80 -22.40 21.92
CA LEU A 53 -6.30 -21.40 20.97
C LEU A 53 -7.68 -21.78 20.43
N LEU A 54 -7.85 -23.07 20.13
CA LEU A 54 -9.12 -23.60 19.63
C LEU A 54 -10.24 -23.47 20.68
N GLU A 55 -9.96 -23.84 21.93
CA GLU A 55 -10.95 -23.76 23.02
C GLU A 55 -11.35 -22.30 23.32
N GLN A 56 -10.41 -21.37 23.29
CA GLN A 56 -10.69 -19.93 23.45
C GLN A 56 -11.61 -19.42 22.34
N HIS A 57 -11.31 -19.74 21.08
CA HIS A 57 -12.15 -19.34 19.94
C HIS A 57 -13.56 -19.93 20.06
N LEU A 58 -13.68 -21.24 20.31
CA LEU A 58 -14.98 -21.91 20.43
C LEU A 58 -15.83 -21.34 21.58
N THR A 59 -15.19 -20.97 22.69
CA THR A 59 -15.86 -20.33 23.83
C THR A 59 -16.40 -18.95 23.45
N LEU A 60 -15.59 -18.11 22.79
CA LEU A 60 -15.99 -16.79 22.36
C LEU A 60 -17.11 -16.85 21.32
N LEU A 61 -16.95 -17.67 20.28
CA LEU A 61 -17.95 -17.87 19.24
C LEU A 61 -19.28 -18.38 19.84
N SER A 62 -19.22 -19.36 20.74
CA SER A 62 -20.41 -19.88 21.44
C SER A 62 -21.13 -18.81 22.22
N ARG A 63 -20.39 -17.98 22.96
CA ARG A 63 -20.95 -16.90 23.77
C ARG A 63 -21.70 -15.90 22.90
N TYR A 64 -21.05 -15.33 21.89
CA TYR A 64 -21.67 -14.32 21.02
C TYR A 64 -22.84 -14.89 20.22
N ALA A 65 -22.67 -16.06 19.60
CA ALA A 65 -23.73 -16.67 18.82
C ALA A 65 -24.96 -16.99 19.69
N LYS A 66 -24.75 -17.46 20.93
CA LYS A 66 -25.84 -17.72 21.88
C LYS A 66 -26.54 -16.44 22.32
N GLU A 67 -25.81 -15.38 22.62
CA GLU A 67 -26.39 -14.06 22.94
C GLU A 67 -27.31 -13.57 21.81
N TYR A 68 -26.88 -13.68 20.55
CA TYR A 68 -27.72 -13.34 19.40
C TYR A 68 -28.91 -14.28 19.21
N ALA A 69 -28.71 -15.59 19.37
CA ALA A 69 -29.80 -16.56 19.25
C ALA A 69 -30.87 -16.33 20.34
N ASP A 70 -30.47 -16.06 21.58
CA ASP A 70 -31.38 -15.88 22.72
C ASP A 70 -32.15 -14.55 22.62
N SER A 71 -31.54 -13.50 22.07
CA SER A 71 -32.17 -12.18 21.88
C SER A 71 -33.00 -12.05 20.60
N PHE A 72 -32.94 -13.02 19.68
CA PHE A 72 -33.70 -12.99 18.43
C PHE A 72 -35.21 -13.14 18.65
N ASN A 73 -36.01 -12.24 18.07
CA ASN A 73 -37.45 -12.25 18.20
C ASN A 73 -38.13 -12.87 16.97
N MET A 74 -38.64 -14.10 17.12
CA MET A 74 -39.33 -14.82 16.05
C MET A 74 -40.59 -14.11 15.52
N LYS A 75 -41.23 -13.22 16.29
CA LYS A 75 -42.44 -12.52 15.84
C LYS A 75 -42.11 -11.38 14.87
N SER A 76 -41.06 -10.62 15.16
CA SER A 76 -40.57 -9.55 14.28
C SER A 76 -39.56 -10.04 13.24
N GLN A 77 -39.14 -11.31 13.32
CA GLN A 77 -38.11 -11.92 12.47
C GLN A 77 -36.77 -11.14 12.51
N CYS A 78 -36.51 -10.41 13.59
CA CYS A 78 -35.39 -9.50 13.73
C CYS A 78 -35.00 -9.34 15.20
N TRP A 79 -33.86 -8.72 15.47
CA TRP A 79 -33.51 -8.22 16.79
C TRP A 79 -34.15 -6.86 17.05
N ASN A 80 -34.67 -6.67 18.27
CA ASN A 80 -35.41 -5.45 18.61
C ASN A 80 -34.54 -4.18 18.56
N ASP A 81 -33.22 -4.32 18.66
CA ASP A 81 -32.24 -3.22 18.58
C ASP A 81 -31.77 -2.92 17.14
N LEU A 82 -32.22 -3.68 16.13
CA LEU A 82 -31.78 -3.54 14.72
C LEU A 82 -32.88 -3.07 13.76
N VAL A 83 -33.88 -2.34 14.26
CA VAL A 83 -34.96 -1.78 13.43
C VAL A 83 -34.90 -0.25 13.40
N PRO A 84 -35.12 0.40 12.23
CA PRO A 84 -35.48 -0.19 10.93
C PRO A 84 -34.26 -0.70 10.11
N LEU A 85 -34.41 -1.83 9.41
CA LEU A 85 -33.37 -2.41 8.51
C LEU A 85 -33.18 -1.66 7.18
N THR A 86 -33.65 -0.42 7.10
CA THR A 86 -33.32 0.53 6.03
C THR A 86 -32.09 1.37 6.37
N ASP A 87 -31.59 1.29 7.60
CA ASP A 87 -30.37 1.98 8.03
C ASP A 87 -29.14 1.08 7.83
N VAL A 88 -28.11 1.62 7.19
CA VAL A 88 -26.92 0.88 6.74
C VAL A 88 -26.19 0.17 7.91
N PRO A 89 -25.91 0.81 9.06
CA PRO A 89 -25.26 0.12 10.17
C PRO A 89 -26.13 -1.01 10.74
N LEU A 90 -27.46 -0.86 10.77
CA LEU A 90 -28.37 -1.84 11.34
C LEU A 90 -28.50 -3.09 10.45
N ILE A 91 -28.58 -2.92 9.13
CA ILE A 91 -28.63 -4.07 8.20
C ILE A 91 -27.31 -4.85 8.17
N ARG A 92 -26.16 -4.16 8.26
CA ARG A 92 -24.84 -4.82 8.36
C ARG A 92 -24.69 -5.61 9.65
N GLU A 93 -25.14 -5.05 10.76
CA GLU A 93 -25.17 -5.76 12.05
C GLU A 93 -26.13 -6.96 12.00
N HIS A 94 -27.28 -6.84 11.33
CA HIS A 94 -28.20 -7.97 11.10
C HIS A 94 -27.53 -9.11 10.33
N ILE A 95 -26.81 -8.81 9.24
CA ILE A 95 -26.02 -9.79 8.49
C ILE A 95 -24.93 -10.42 9.36
N THR A 96 -24.22 -9.62 10.16
CA THR A 96 -23.14 -10.08 11.04
C THR A 96 -23.63 -11.04 12.12
N ARG A 97 -24.76 -10.74 12.78
CA ARG A 97 -25.38 -11.64 13.77
C ARG A 97 -25.82 -12.96 13.14
N MET A 98 -26.43 -12.89 11.96
CA MET A 98 -26.79 -14.09 11.20
C MET A 98 -25.58 -14.94 10.82
N LEU A 99 -24.52 -14.32 10.32
CA LEU A 99 -23.28 -15.00 9.95
C LEU A 99 -22.67 -15.70 11.17
N THR A 100 -22.57 -14.99 12.31
CA THR A 100 -22.06 -15.54 13.58
C THR A 100 -22.85 -16.76 14.04
N MET A 101 -24.19 -16.67 14.05
CA MET A 101 -25.07 -17.81 14.38
C MET A 101 -24.89 -18.99 13.41
N SER A 102 -24.76 -18.70 12.12
CA SER A 102 -24.61 -19.71 11.07
C SER A 102 -23.27 -20.44 11.12
N ILE A 103 -22.20 -19.73 11.52
CA ILE A 103 -20.89 -20.32 11.76
C ILE A 103 -20.93 -21.22 13.00
N ALA A 104 -21.49 -20.73 14.11
CA ALA A 104 -21.63 -21.53 15.33
C ALA A 104 -22.46 -22.80 15.07
N TYR A 105 -23.60 -22.68 14.37
CA TYR A 105 -24.45 -23.82 14.01
C TYR A 105 -23.68 -24.95 13.30
N GLN A 106 -22.69 -24.61 12.47
CA GLN A 106 -21.89 -25.56 11.71
C GLN A 106 -20.63 -26.04 12.43
N THR A 107 -20.19 -25.34 13.47
CA THR A 107 -18.90 -25.60 14.12
C THR A 107 -19.06 -26.52 15.33
N GLU A 108 -18.48 -27.71 15.23
CA GLU A 108 -18.50 -28.69 16.32
C GLU A 108 -17.79 -28.17 17.57
N GLY A 109 -18.41 -28.38 18.74
CA GLY A 109 -17.93 -27.89 20.02
C GLY A 109 -18.52 -26.55 20.44
N THR A 110 -19.33 -25.91 19.58
CA THR A 110 -20.12 -24.75 20.01
C THR A 110 -21.47 -25.14 20.60
N VAL A 111 -22.05 -24.27 21.42
CA VAL A 111 -23.35 -24.49 22.08
C VAL A 111 -24.55 -24.51 21.12
N LEU A 112 -24.39 -23.99 19.91
CA LEU A 112 -25.44 -23.97 18.88
C LEU A 112 -25.24 -25.01 17.79
N TYR A 113 -24.23 -25.88 17.92
CA TYR A 113 -23.91 -26.89 16.92
C TYR A 113 -25.13 -27.76 16.60
N LYS A 114 -25.61 -27.67 15.36
CA LYS A 114 -26.81 -28.37 14.86
C LYS A 114 -28.10 -28.12 15.66
N ASP A 115 -28.19 -27.02 16.40
CA ASP A 115 -29.40 -26.66 17.17
C ASP A 115 -30.60 -26.34 16.27
N GLU A 116 -31.73 -27.03 16.49
CA GLU A 116 -32.92 -26.90 15.63
C GLU A 116 -33.60 -25.53 15.75
N ALA A 117 -33.59 -24.93 16.95
CA ALA A 117 -34.17 -23.60 17.15
C ALA A 117 -33.36 -22.52 16.43
N CYS A 118 -32.03 -22.60 16.49
CA CYS A 118 -31.10 -21.75 15.76
C CYS A 118 -31.30 -21.87 14.24
N PHE A 119 -31.43 -23.10 13.72
CA PHE A 119 -31.71 -23.34 12.30
C PHE A 119 -32.95 -22.58 11.80
N LYS A 120 -34.04 -22.55 12.58
CA LYS A 120 -35.27 -21.81 12.24
C LYS A 120 -35.10 -20.30 12.37
N LYS A 121 -34.38 -19.83 13.40
CA LYS A 121 -34.09 -18.41 13.61
C LYS A 121 -33.27 -17.81 12.47
N ILE A 122 -32.23 -18.51 12.00
CA ILE A 122 -31.39 -18.07 10.87
C ILE A 122 -32.23 -17.89 9.60
N LEU A 123 -33.08 -18.88 9.29
CA LEU A 123 -33.94 -18.82 8.10
C LEU A 123 -34.96 -17.67 8.20
N SER A 124 -35.55 -17.46 9.38
CA SER A 124 -36.45 -16.34 9.63
C SER A 124 -35.75 -14.98 9.49
N ALA A 125 -34.51 -14.85 9.99
CA ALA A 125 -33.73 -13.62 9.84
C ALA A 125 -33.37 -13.33 8.37
N LEU A 126 -33.11 -14.37 7.58
CA LEU A 126 -32.86 -14.25 6.14
C LEU A 126 -34.10 -13.79 5.38
N SER A 127 -35.28 -14.29 5.75
CA SER A 127 -36.56 -13.86 5.19
C SER A 127 -36.80 -12.37 5.42
N MET A 128 -36.47 -11.87 6.62
CA MET A 128 -36.54 -10.43 6.91
C MET A 128 -35.54 -9.61 6.08
N LEU A 129 -34.32 -10.13 5.89
CA LEU A 129 -33.30 -9.49 5.05
C LEU A 129 -33.73 -9.40 3.59
N SER A 130 -34.29 -10.47 3.01
CA SER A 130 -34.70 -10.49 1.60
C SER A 130 -35.82 -9.49 1.28
N GLN A 131 -36.64 -9.14 2.27
CA GLN A 131 -37.65 -8.10 2.13
C GLN A 131 -37.05 -6.68 2.06
N HIS A 132 -35.87 -6.48 2.65
CA HIS A 132 -35.19 -5.17 2.72
C HIS A 132 -34.09 -5.01 1.66
N TYR A 133 -33.53 -6.12 1.17
CA TYR A 133 -32.57 -6.14 0.06
C TYR A 133 -33.19 -6.84 -1.16
N ALA A 134 -34.12 -6.15 -1.82
CA ALA A 134 -34.84 -6.61 -3.00
C ALA A 134 -34.63 -5.66 -4.19
N SER A 135 -35.04 -6.06 -5.39
CA SER A 135 -34.88 -5.23 -6.60
C SER A 135 -35.61 -3.88 -6.55
N SER A 136 -36.64 -3.79 -5.69
CA SER A 136 -37.42 -2.59 -5.40
C SER A 136 -36.83 -1.71 -4.29
N THR A 137 -35.74 -2.10 -3.64
CA THR A 137 -35.12 -1.32 -2.56
C THR A 137 -34.71 0.06 -3.08
N SER A 138 -35.26 1.11 -2.47
CA SER A 138 -34.89 2.50 -2.74
C SER A 138 -33.91 2.99 -1.68
N TYR A 139 -32.78 3.55 -2.10
CA TYR A 139 -31.77 4.17 -1.24
C TYR A 139 -31.50 5.58 -1.75
N ASN A 140 -31.58 6.59 -0.87
CA ASN A 140 -31.42 8.01 -1.23
C ASN A 140 -30.12 8.62 -0.68
N THR A 141 -29.51 8.00 0.33
CA THR A 141 -28.19 8.32 0.87
C THR A 141 -27.40 7.02 0.96
N ASP A 142 -26.07 7.07 0.82
CA ASP A 142 -25.17 5.91 1.00
C ASP A 142 -25.15 4.86 -0.12
N GLU A 143 -25.22 5.30 -1.39
CA GLU A 143 -25.12 4.46 -2.59
C GLU A 143 -23.95 3.46 -2.54
N TYR A 144 -22.79 3.86 -2.01
CA TYR A 144 -21.63 3.00 -1.79
C TYR A 144 -21.97 1.72 -1.01
N PHE A 145 -22.64 1.86 0.13
CA PHE A 145 -22.91 0.72 1.01
C PHE A 145 -23.95 -0.21 0.38
N TRP A 146 -25.00 0.35 -0.20
CA TRP A 146 -26.06 -0.44 -0.85
C TRP A 146 -25.58 -1.15 -2.12
N SER A 147 -24.67 -0.54 -2.88
CA SER A 147 -24.21 -1.09 -4.16
C SER A 147 -23.01 -2.02 -4.07
N LEU A 148 -22.17 -1.90 -3.02
CA LEU A 148 -20.94 -2.67 -2.88
C LEU A 148 -20.85 -3.43 -1.56
N ILE A 149 -20.91 -2.73 -0.42
CA ILE A 149 -20.62 -3.34 0.90
C ILE A 149 -21.67 -4.37 1.32
N ILE A 150 -22.96 -4.01 1.29
CA ILE A 150 -24.05 -4.91 1.65
C ILE A 150 -24.07 -6.14 0.71
N PRO A 151 -24.01 -6.00 -0.63
CA PRO A 151 -23.92 -7.18 -1.51
C PRO A 151 -22.70 -8.06 -1.22
N ASP A 152 -21.53 -7.49 -0.92
CA ASP A 152 -20.34 -8.26 -0.52
C ASP A 152 -20.57 -9.08 0.77
N GLU A 153 -21.15 -8.45 1.80
CA GLU A 153 -21.49 -9.11 3.07
C GLU A 153 -22.57 -10.17 2.89
N ILE A 154 -23.57 -9.92 2.04
CA ILE A 154 -24.60 -10.92 1.67
C ILE A 154 -23.97 -12.12 0.97
N ILE A 155 -23.01 -11.91 0.06
CA ILE A 155 -22.31 -13.01 -0.61
C ILE A 155 -21.61 -13.90 0.42
N ASN A 156 -20.90 -13.31 1.39
CA ASN A 156 -20.27 -14.07 2.47
C ASN A 156 -21.28 -14.90 3.27
N LEU A 157 -22.41 -14.29 3.63
CA LEU A 157 -23.49 -14.97 4.32
C LEU A 157 -24.03 -16.13 3.48
N LEU A 158 -24.33 -15.91 2.20
CA LEU A 158 -24.89 -16.93 1.31
C LEU A 158 -23.95 -18.13 1.14
N ILE A 159 -22.62 -17.94 1.12
CA ILE A 159 -21.64 -19.04 1.09
C ILE A 159 -21.83 -19.95 2.31
N VAL A 160 -21.97 -19.37 3.49
CA VAL A 160 -22.15 -20.09 4.75
C VAL A 160 -23.53 -20.74 4.83
N LEU A 161 -24.59 -20.04 4.39
CA LEU A 161 -25.97 -20.55 4.41
C LEU A 161 -26.22 -21.65 3.38
N ASN A 162 -25.58 -21.59 2.21
CA ASN A 162 -25.71 -22.62 1.19
C ASN A 162 -25.24 -23.99 1.72
N ASN A 163 -24.19 -24.01 2.56
CA ASN A 163 -23.71 -25.23 3.20
C ASN A 163 -24.70 -25.82 4.22
N ILE A 164 -25.61 -25.01 4.76
CA ILE A 164 -26.67 -25.43 5.70
C ILE A 164 -27.92 -25.93 4.96
N TYR A 165 -28.46 -25.11 4.05
CA TYR A 165 -29.82 -25.32 3.53
C TYR A 165 -29.89 -26.06 2.20
N VAL A 166 -28.85 -25.98 1.35
CA VAL A 166 -28.86 -26.68 0.05
C VAL A 166 -28.89 -28.21 0.23
N PRO A 167 -28.09 -28.82 1.14
CA PRO A 167 -28.13 -30.27 1.38
C PRO A 167 -29.48 -30.76 1.91
N THR A 168 -30.26 -29.90 2.58
CA THR A 168 -31.58 -30.26 3.13
C THR A 168 -32.73 -30.07 2.13
N ASN A 169 -32.44 -29.56 0.92
CA ASN A 169 -33.44 -29.23 -0.10
C ASN A 169 -34.55 -28.29 0.43
N ASN A 170 -34.21 -27.37 1.34
CA ASN A 170 -35.18 -26.50 2.01
C ASN A 170 -35.88 -25.55 1.00
N VAL A 171 -37.20 -25.69 0.85
CA VAL A 171 -37.99 -24.95 -0.16
C VAL A 171 -38.07 -23.45 0.14
N GLU A 172 -38.23 -23.08 1.40
CA GLU A 172 -38.32 -21.68 1.84
C GLU A 172 -37.01 -20.93 1.57
N TYR A 173 -35.87 -21.56 1.86
CA TYR A 173 -34.55 -21.01 1.53
C TYR A 173 -34.41 -20.71 0.03
N LYS A 174 -34.87 -21.61 -0.86
CA LYS A 174 -34.80 -21.40 -2.31
C LYS A 174 -35.63 -20.20 -2.77
N GLN A 175 -36.81 -20.01 -2.18
CA GLN A 175 -37.68 -18.87 -2.48
C GLN A 175 -37.05 -17.55 -2.03
N ILE A 176 -36.51 -17.52 -0.81
CA ILE A 176 -35.81 -16.36 -0.25
C ILE A 176 -34.56 -16.02 -1.08
N LEU A 177 -33.79 -17.03 -1.47
CA LEU A 177 -32.59 -16.87 -2.29
C LEU A 177 -32.89 -16.20 -3.64
N SER A 178 -34.03 -16.54 -4.27
CA SER A 178 -34.46 -15.89 -5.53
C SER A 178 -34.62 -14.38 -5.37
N GLN A 179 -35.23 -13.92 -4.27
CA GLN A 179 -35.44 -12.48 -4.00
C GLN A 179 -34.11 -11.75 -3.78
N ILE A 180 -33.20 -12.36 -3.03
CA ILE A 180 -31.88 -11.78 -2.77
C ILE A 180 -31.06 -11.69 -4.06
N ILE A 181 -31.11 -12.72 -4.90
CA ILE A 181 -30.43 -12.72 -6.21
C ILE A 181 -30.93 -11.56 -7.08
N ASP A 182 -32.25 -11.32 -7.14
CA ASP A 182 -32.79 -10.18 -7.86
C ASP A 182 -32.21 -8.84 -7.36
N GLY A 183 -32.05 -8.68 -6.04
CA GLY A 183 -31.37 -7.53 -5.43
C GLY A 183 -29.90 -7.42 -5.85
N LEU A 184 -29.14 -8.51 -5.82
CA LEU A 184 -27.72 -8.56 -6.20
C LEU A 184 -27.47 -8.20 -7.69
N PHE A 185 -28.44 -8.48 -8.57
CA PHE A 185 -28.33 -8.11 -9.99
C PHE A 185 -28.72 -6.65 -10.25
N THR A 186 -29.71 -6.13 -9.51
CA THR A 186 -30.33 -4.83 -9.82
C THR A 186 -29.72 -3.66 -9.05
N ILE A 187 -29.43 -3.80 -7.76
CA ILE A 187 -28.96 -2.67 -6.92
C ILE A 187 -27.56 -2.19 -7.38
N PRO A 188 -26.53 -3.05 -7.51
CA PRO A 188 -25.21 -2.59 -7.95
C PRO A 188 -25.23 -1.97 -9.37
N SER A 189 -26.12 -2.45 -10.26
CA SER A 189 -26.20 -1.95 -11.64
C SER A 189 -26.73 -0.52 -11.77
N LYS A 190 -27.40 0.00 -10.73
CA LYS A 190 -27.94 1.35 -10.68
C LYS A 190 -26.95 2.36 -10.09
N ALA A 191 -25.78 1.90 -9.64
CA ALA A 191 -24.88 2.70 -8.83
C ALA A 191 -24.03 3.66 -9.68
N GLN A 192 -24.35 4.95 -9.65
CA GLN A 192 -23.57 5.98 -10.35
C GLN A 192 -22.19 6.19 -9.71
N LEU A 193 -22.09 6.03 -8.38
CA LEU A 193 -20.82 6.12 -7.65
C LEU A 193 -19.74 5.20 -8.22
N VAL A 194 -20.08 3.97 -8.64
CA VAL A 194 -19.11 3.02 -9.17
C VAL A 194 -18.42 3.60 -10.41
N ASN A 195 -19.20 4.16 -11.34
CA ASN A 195 -18.65 4.79 -12.55
C ASN A 195 -17.86 6.05 -12.20
N ASP A 196 -18.38 6.89 -11.30
CA ASP A 196 -17.70 8.09 -10.82
C ASP A 196 -16.33 7.78 -10.19
N CYS A 197 -16.24 6.70 -9.40
CA CYS A 197 -15.04 6.33 -8.66
C CYS A 197 -14.12 5.35 -9.41
N THR A 198 -14.44 4.90 -10.62
CA THR A 198 -13.59 3.95 -11.36
C THR A 198 -13.26 4.36 -12.80
N GLU A 199 -14.07 5.22 -13.40
CA GLU A 199 -13.94 5.63 -14.81
C GLU A 199 -13.76 7.14 -14.98
N ASN A 200 -14.18 7.97 -14.02
CA ASN A 200 -14.13 9.42 -14.16
C ASN A 200 -12.77 10.00 -13.69
N PRO A 201 -11.90 10.46 -14.62
CA PRO A 201 -10.56 10.98 -14.30
C PRO A 201 -10.58 12.21 -13.38
N SER A 202 -11.70 12.90 -13.26
CA SER A 202 -11.85 14.08 -12.40
C SER A 202 -12.35 13.76 -10.98
N LYS A 203 -12.66 12.50 -10.68
CA LYS A 203 -13.30 12.11 -9.40
C LYS A 203 -12.63 10.94 -8.70
N TRP A 204 -12.05 9.99 -9.43
CA TRP A 204 -11.64 8.70 -8.85
C TRP A 204 -10.59 8.81 -7.73
N TYR A 205 -9.80 9.88 -7.70
CA TYR A 205 -8.77 10.12 -6.69
C TYR A 205 -9.27 10.87 -5.46
N ASP A 206 -10.52 11.35 -5.45
CA ASP A 206 -11.11 12.09 -4.33
C ASP A 206 -11.49 11.11 -3.22
N ASP A 207 -10.64 11.02 -2.19
CA ASP A 207 -10.80 10.12 -1.04
C ASP A 207 -11.86 10.58 -0.02
N VAL A 208 -12.45 11.78 -0.21
CA VAL A 208 -13.63 12.23 0.53
C VAL A 208 -14.90 11.72 -0.15
N ARG A 209 -14.93 11.72 -1.48
CA ARG A 209 -16.08 11.27 -2.28
C ARG A 209 -16.11 9.77 -2.52
N CYS A 210 -14.95 9.16 -2.79
CA CYS A 210 -14.79 7.75 -3.08
C CYS A 210 -14.28 7.02 -1.83
N PRO A 211 -15.14 6.24 -1.13
CA PRO A 211 -14.76 5.63 0.15
C PRO A 211 -13.74 4.49 0.04
N MET A 212 -13.52 3.98 -1.18
CA MET A 212 -12.51 2.98 -1.53
C MET A 212 -11.81 3.41 -2.81
N SER A 213 -10.56 2.97 -2.97
CA SER A 213 -9.80 3.24 -4.18
C SER A 213 -10.46 2.55 -5.39
N PRO A 214 -10.27 3.09 -6.60
CA PRO A 214 -10.80 2.53 -7.85
C PRO A 214 -10.45 1.06 -8.06
N VAL A 215 -9.25 0.65 -7.65
CA VAL A 215 -8.79 -0.75 -7.72
C VAL A 215 -9.68 -1.64 -6.86
N LEU A 216 -9.89 -1.28 -5.60
CA LEU A 216 -10.70 -2.07 -4.67
C LEU A 216 -12.18 -2.10 -5.09
N ILE A 217 -12.72 -0.99 -5.61
CA ILE A 217 -14.08 -0.96 -6.15
C ILE A 217 -14.22 -1.93 -7.34
N LYS A 218 -13.25 -1.94 -8.27
CA LYS A 218 -13.25 -2.86 -9.41
C LYS A 218 -13.16 -4.32 -8.97
N LEU A 219 -12.34 -4.64 -7.96
CA LEU A 219 -12.24 -5.99 -7.40
C LEU A 219 -13.52 -6.41 -6.66
N CYS A 220 -14.14 -5.50 -5.92
CA CYS A 220 -15.42 -5.75 -5.25
C CYS A 220 -16.53 -6.04 -6.26
N ALA A 221 -16.62 -5.21 -7.31
CA ALA A 221 -17.55 -5.43 -8.41
C ALA A 221 -17.29 -6.77 -9.12
N ALA A 222 -16.02 -7.15 -9.32
CA ALA A 222 -15.65 -8.45 -9.89
C ALA A 222 -16.10 -9.61 -9.00
N LYS A 223 -15.88 -9.54 -7.69
CA LYS A 223 -16.39 -10.53 -6.73
C LYS A 223 -17.91 -10.65 -6.82
N ILE A 224 -18.64 -9.53 -6.74
CA ILE A 224 -20.11 -9.53 -6.83
C ILE A 224 -20.57 -10.20 -8.12
N MET A 225 -19.93 -9.86 -9.24
CA MET A 225 -20.25 -10.41 -10.55
C MET A 225 -19.98 -11.91 -10.65
N ILE A 226 -18.84 -12.39 -10.16
CA ILE A 226 -18.49 -13.81 -10.18
C ILE A 226 -19.51 -14.62 -9.37
N PHE A 227 -19.80 -14.18 -8.14
CA PHE A 227 -20.68 -14.94 -7.25
C PHE A 227 -22.14 -14.91 -7.71
N ARG A 228 -22.67 -13.77 -8.19
CA ARG A 228 -24.04 -13.73 -8.73
C ARG A 228 -24.18 -14.62 -9.97
N SER A 229 -23.14 -14.72 -10.79
CA SER A 229 -23.08 -15.57 -11.97
C SER A 229 -23.09 -17.07 -11.61
N LEU A 230 -22.33 -17.46 -10.59
CA LEU A 230 -22.37 -18.81 -10.02
C LEU A 230 -23.77 -19.16 -9.50
N LEU A 231 -24.43 -18.23 -8.82
CA LEU A 231 -25.77 -18.42 -8.25
C LEU A 231 -26.89 -18.59 -9.29
N VAL A 232 -26.71 -18.10 -10.53
CA VAL A 232 -27.67 -18.26 -11.63
C VAL A 232 -27.22 -19.29 -12.67
N GLY A 233 -26.00 -19.80 -12.55
CA GLY A 233 -25.46 -20.84 -13.43
C GLY A 233 -24.99 -20.35 -14.79
N ASP A 234 -24.67 -19.06 -14.93
CA ASP A 234 -24.14 -18.45 -16.16
C ASP A 234 -22.66 -18.10 -15.99
N LEU A 235 -21.78 -18.68 -16.82
CA LEU A 235 -20.34 -18.41 -16.78
C LEU A 235 -19.83 -17.70 -18.03
N SER A 236 -20.74 -17.24 -18.91
CA SER A 236 -20.39 -16.73 -20.24
C SER A 236 -19.43 -15.52 -20.22
N SER A 237 -19.47 -14.73 -19.15
CA SER A 237 -18.66 -13.52 -19.00
C SER A 237 -17.39 -13.69 -18.15
N MET A 238 -17.07 -14.91 -17.66
CA MET A 238 -15.96 -15.11 -16.71
C MET A 238 -14.60 -14.67 -17.26
N THR A 239 -14.28 -15.01 -18.51
CA THR A 239 -13.00 -14.63 -19.15
C THR A 239 -12.82 -13.11 -19.16
N GLU A 240 -13.87 -12.34 -19.46
CA GLU A 240 -13.80 -10.87 -19.46
C GLU A 240 -13.48 -10.31 -18.08
N TYR A 241 -14.07 -10.88 -17.02
CA TYR A 241 -13.85 -10.40 -15.65
C TYR A 241 -12.44 -10.70 -15.14
N TYR A 242 -11.91 -11.90 -15.36
CA TYR A 242 -10.52 -12.20 -15.00
C TYR A 242 -9.51 -11.35 -15.78
N ASN A 243 -9.79 -11.06 -17.07
CA ASN A 243 -8.97 -10.11 -17.84
C ASN A 243 -8.91 -8.74 -17.15
N LYS A 244 -10.07 -8.18 -16.76
CA LYS A 244 -10.15 -6.86 -16.10
C LYS A 244 -9.47 -6.84 -14.73
N VAL A 245 -9.62 -7.92 -13.95
CA VAL A 245 -8.95 -8.06 -12.65
C VAL A 245 -7.43 -8.07 -12.84
N SER A 246 -6.92 -8.86 -13.79
CA SER A 246 -5.49 -8.93 -14.06
C SER A 246 -4.92 -7.60 -14.57
N GLU A 247 -5.64 -6.88 -15.44
CA GLU A 247 -5.19 -5.60 -15.98
C GLU A 247 -4.98 -4.55 -14.88
N VAL A 248 -5.87 -4.54 -13.88
CA VAL A 248 -5.80 -3.61 -12.75
C VAL A 248 -4.65 -3.94 -11.77
N LEU A 249 -4.18 -5.18 -11.77
CA LEU A 249 -3.13 -5.66 -10.87
C LEU A 249 -1.74 -5.71 -11.54
N GLU A 250 -1.68 -5.54 -12.86
CA GLU A 250 -0.41 -5.46 -13.59
C GLU A 250 0.44 -4.31 -13.05
N ALA A 251 1.69 -4.60 -12.67
CA ALA A 251 2.61 -3.57 -12.20
C ALA A 251 2.94 -2.57 -13.33
N ARG A 252 2.74 -1.27 -13.06
CA ARG A 252 2.99 -0.19 -14.03
C ARG A 252 3.75 0.96 -13.39
N ASP A 253 4.95 1.24 -13.89
CA ASP A 253 5.75 2.38 -13.46
C ASP A 253 5.34 3.64 -14.23
N LEU A 254 4.61 4.53 -13.57
CA LEU A 254 4.07 5.75 -14.19
C LEU A 254 5.05 6.93 -14.10
N ASP A 255 4.99 7.79 -15.11
CA ASP A 255 5.71 9.06 -15.13
C ASP A 255 4.87 10.17 -14.46
N TYR A 256 5.23 10.50 -13.22
CA TYR A 256 4.60 11.58 -12.45
C TYR A 256 5.07 12.98 -12.87
N GLY A 257 6.00 13.08 -13.81
CA GLY A 257 6.42 14.32 -14.44
C GLY A 257 5.46 14.81 -15.53
N VAL A 258 4.53 13.96 -15.96
CA VAL A 258 3.53 14.26 -16.98
C VAL A 258 2.15 14.36 -16.31
N ALA A 259 1.31 15.28 -16.80
CA ALA A 259 -0.06 15.40 -16.32
C ALA A 259 -0.81 14.06 -16.47
N PRO A 260 -1.63 13.68 -15.48
CA PRO A 260 -2.43 12.47 -15.57
C PRO A 260 -3.25 12.47 -16.86
N GLN A 261 -3.06 11.44 -17.67
CA GLN A 261 -3.91 11.18 -18.82
C GLN A 261 -5.25 10.59 -18.35
N SER A 262 -6.12 10.18 -19.27
CA SER A 262 -7.32 9.37 -18.95
C SER A 262 -6.98 7.94 -18.47
N ILE A 263 -5.80 7.72 -17.90
CA ILE A 263 -5.27 6.45 -17.42
C ILE A 263 -5.33 6.46 -15.89
N LEU A 264 -5.80 5.37 -15.30
CA LEU A 264 -5.84 5.19 -13.84
C LEU A 264 -4.40 5.08 -13.30
N TYR A 265 -4.05 5.92 -12.32
CA TYR A 265 -2.72 5.90 -11.70
C TYR A 265 -2.60 4.87 -10.57
N ASP A 266 -3.72 4.43 -10.00
CA ASP A 266 -3.72 3.46 -8.91
C ASP A 266 -3.31 2.07 -9.39
N GLY A 267 -2.71 1.27 -8.49
CA GLY A 267 -2.27 -0.09 -8.77
C GLY A 267 -0.86 -0.38 -8.30
N PHE A 268 -0.33 -1.52 -8.73
CA PHE A 268 1.02 -1.96 -8.37
C PHE A 268 2.12 -1.25 -9.15
N ARG A 269 3.31 -1.23 -8.55
CA ARG A 269 4.57 -0.77 -9.13
C ARG A 269 5.56 -1.92 -9.15
N THR A 270 6.61 -1.81 -9.96
CA THR A 270 7.59 -2.91 -10.12
C THR A 270 8.38 -3.22 -8.84
N ASP A 271 8.42 -2.31 -7.87
CA ASP A 271 9.00 -2.55 -6.55
C ASP A 271 8.01 -3.14 -5.52
N GLY A 272 6.79 -3.48 -5.95
CA GLY A 272 5.71 -3.97 -5.08
C GLY A 272 4.91 -2.86 -4.40
N THR A 273 5.21 -1.58 -4.58
CA THR A 273 4.38 -0.49 -4.02
C THR A 273 2.96 -0.59 -4.59
N PHE A 274 1.96 -0.57 -3.72
CA PHE A 274 0.56 -0.40 -4.10
C PHE A 274 0.14 1.04 -3.86
N VAL A 275 -0.17 1.76 -4.95
CA VAL A 275 -0.57 3.18 -4.90
C VAL A 275 -2.08 3.29 -5.05
N GLU A 276 -2.68 4.10 -4.19
CA GLU A 276 -4.12 4.37 -4.13
C GLU A 276 -4.39 5.87 -4.08
N TYR A 277 -5.55 6.31 -4.57
CA TYR A 277 -5.93 7.72 -4.61
C TYR A 277 -4.81 8.59 -5.18
N TYR A 278 -4.27 8.19 -6.34
CA TYR A 278 -3.23 8.83 -7.12
C TYR A 278 -1.81 8.82 -6.50
N SER A 279 -1.71 8.98 -5.19
CA SER A 279 -0.44 9.28 -4.50
C SER A 279 -0.34 8.71 -3.08
N SER A 280 -1.28 7.87 -2.65
CA SER A 280 -1.32 7.30 -1.30
C SER A 280 -0.72 5.91 -1.26
N VAL A 281 0.07 5.63 -0.23
CA VAL A 281 0.59 4.29 0.07
C VAL A 281 0.07 3.89 1.45
N ILE A 282 -1.02 3.14 1.48
CA ILE A 282 -1.87 3.00 2.68
C ILE A 282 -2.27 1.55 2.95
N PHE A 283 -1.40 0.60 2.62
CA PHE A 283 -1.70 -0.83 2.76
C PHE A 283 -2.05 -1.27 4.19
N GLY A 284 -1.68 -0.50 5.21
CA GLY A 284 -2.12 -0.73 6.59
C GLY A 284 -3.64 -0.63 6.76
N SER A 285 -4.31 0.16 5.92
CA SER A 285 -5.77 0.31 5.87
C SER A 285 -6.43 -0.66 4.88
N THR A 286 -5.85 -0.77 3.70
CA THR A 286 -6.51 -1.38 2.53
C THR A 286 -6.00 -2.78 2.19
N GLY A 287 -4.85 -3.18 2.73
CA GLY A 287 -4.16 -4.42 2.37
C GLY A 287 -4.98 -5.67 2.66
N GLN A 288 -5.75 -5.69 3.76
CA GLN A 288 -6.69 -6.77 4.04
C GLN A 288 -7.75 -6.87 2.94
N THR A 289 -8.44 -5.76 2.65
CA THR A 289 -9.53 -5.73 1.67
C THR A 289 -9.05 -6.20 0.31
N LEU A 290 -7.86 -5.77 -0.13
CA LEU A 290 -7.25 -6.23 -1.37
C LEU A 290 -7.13 -7.77 -1.41
N LEU A 291 -6.51 -8.37 -0.39
CA LEU A 291 -6.26 -9.81 -0.35
C LEU A 291 -7.53 -10.63 -0.16
N TYR A 292 -8.46 -10.13 0.64
CA TYR A 292 -9.78 -10.70 0.81
C TYR A 292 -10.55 -10.71 -0.52
N LEU A 293 -10.59 -9.61 -1.27
CA LEU A 293 -11.30 -9.59 -2.55
C LEU A 293 -10.66 -10.56 -3.55
N LEU A 294 -9.32 -10.60 -3.61
CA LEU A 294 -8.60 -11.52 -4.47
C LEU A 294 -8.82 -12.98 -4.07
N SER A 295 -8.82 -13.32 -2.78
CA SER A 295 -9.04 -14.71 -2.35
C SER A 295 -10.42 -15.23 -2.78
N TYR A 296 -11.45 -14.38 -2.76
CA TYR A 296 -12.78 -14.75 -3.24
C TYR A 296 -12.86 -14.84 -4.76
N ILE A 297 -12.13 -13.98 -5.48
CA ILE A 297 -12.01 -14.07 -6.94
C ILE A 297 -11.29 -15.37 -7.34
N LEU A 298 -10.20 -15.75 -6.65
CA LEU A 298 -9.43 -16.95 -6.96
C LEU A 298 -10.16 -18.25 -6.58
N ALA A 299 -10.97 -18.24 -5.52
CA ALA A 299 -11.58 -19.46 -4.98
C ALA A 299 -12.35 -20.33 -5.99
N PRO A 300 -13.27 -19.80 -6.83
CA PRO A 300 -13.98 -20.60 -7.82
C PRO A 300 -13.22 -20.75 -9.15
N ALA A 301 -12.05 -20.12 -9.30
CA ALA A 301 -11.38 -19.97 -10.60
C ALA A 301 -11.04 -21.32 -11.23
N LYS A 302 -10.54 -22.26 -10.42
CA LYS A 302 -10.11 -23.57 -10.94
C LYS A 302 -11.28 -24.38 -11.48
N GLN A 303 -12.39 -24.40 -10.74
CA GLN A 303 -13.58 -25.13 -11.13
C GLN A 303 -14.26 -24.47 -12.35
N ILE A 304 -14.16 -23.14 -12.49
CA ILE A 304 -14.57 -22.42 -13.70
C ILE A 304 -13.73 -22.85 -14.90
N GLU A 305 -12.39 -22.91 -14.77
CA GLU A 305 -11.50 -23.40 -15.84
C GLU A 305 -11.92 -24.81 -16.31
N GLU A 306 -12.17 -25.73 -15.38
CA GLU A 306 -12.58 -27.11 -15.69
C GLU A 306 -13.90 -27.16 -16.47
N VAL A 307 -14.88 -26.33 -16.09
CA VAL A 307 -16.14 -26.22 -16.83
C VAL A 307 -15.92 -25.66 -18.23
N LEU A 308 -15.11 -24.61 -18.39
CA LEU A 308 -14.82 -23.98 -19.69
C LEU A 308 -14.04 -24.93 -20.62
N LEU A 309 -13.12 -25.74 -20.08
CA LEU A 309 -12.43 -26.81 -20.80
C LEU A 309 -13.44 -27.82 -21.36
N SER A 310 -14.37 -28.29 -20.52
CA SER A 310 -15.41 -29.24 -20.94
C SER A 310 -16.34 -28.67 -22.02
N GLY A 311 -16.50 -27.34 -22.05
CA GLY A 311 -17.28 -26.59 -23.04
C GLY A 311 -16.59 -26.36 -24.39
N LYS A 312 -15.38 -26.88 -24.61
CA LYS A 312 -14.54 -26.70 -25.83
C LYS A 312 -13.97 -25.29 -26.03
N ASN A 313 -13.72 -24.52 -24.97
CA ASN A 313 -13.05 -23.21 -25.04
C ASN A 313 -11.63 -23.24 -24.41
N PRO A 314 -10.66 -24.00 -24.96
CA PRO A 314 -9.32 -24.15 -24.37
C PRO A 314 -8.53 -22.84 -24.31
N GLY A 315 -8.78 -21.90 -25.24
CA GLY A 315 -8.10 -20.60 -25.27
C GLY A 315 -8.44 -19.70 -24.09
N ASP A 316 -9.66 -19.80 -23.54
CA ASP A 316 -10.08 -19.00 -22.39
C ASP A 316 -9.43 -19.50 -21.10
N VAL A 317 -9.24 -20.82 -21.00
CA VAL A 317 -8.59 -21.46 -19.85
C VAL A 317 -7.13 -21.04 -19.75
N VAL A 318 -6.38 -21.08 -20.85
CA VAL A 318 -4.98 -20.61 -20.88
C VAL A 318 -4.86 -19.15 -20.45
N LYS A 319 -5.82 -18.29 -20.84
CA LYS A 319 -5.84 -16.88 -20.44
C LYS A 319 -6.09 -16.72 -18.94
N ILE A 320 -7.12 -17.39 -18.41
CA ILE A 320 -7.45 -17.33 -16.97
C ILE A 320 -6.28 -17.85 -16.13
N THR A 321 -5.70 -19.00 -16.48
CA THR A 321 -4.54 -19.54 -15.76
C THR A 321 -3.35 -18.58 -15.79
N SER A 322 -3.03 -18.00 -16.96
CA SER A 322 -1.95 -17.01 -17.09
C SER A 322 -2.19 -15.77 -16.23
N GLN A 323 -3.44 -15.31 -16.12
CA GLN A 323 -3.81 -14.15 -15.32
C GLN A 323 -3.68 -14.43 -13.83
N ILE A 324 -4.09 -15.62 -13.39
CA ILE A 324 -3.92 -16.04 -12.00
C ILE A 324 -2.43 -16.10 -11.66
N SER A 325 -1.58 -16.64 -12.55
CA SER A 325 -0.13 -16.62 -12.36
C SER A 325 0.42 -15.19 -12.17
N THR A 326 -0.05 -14.22 -12.96
CA THR A 326 0.31 -12.80 -12.77
C THR A 326 -0.13 -12.30 -11.38
N ILE A 327 -1.37 -12.58 -10.97
CA ILE A 327 -1.88 -12.16 -9.65
C ILE A 327 -1.02 -12.74 -8.52
N LEU A 328 -0.68 -14.03 -8.59
CA LEU A 328 0.18 -14.70 -7.60
C LEU A 328 1.57 -14.04 -7.53
N GLN A 329 2.14 -13.68 -8.67
CA GLN A 329 3.46 -13.03 -8.76
C GLN A 329 3.45 -11.62 -8.18
N GLU A 330 2.44 -10.82 -8.50
CA GLU A 330 2.31 -9.45 -8.00
C GLU A 330 2.07 -9.42 -6.48
N ILE A 331 1.25 -10.33 -5.96
CA ILE A 331 1.02 -10.45 -4.51
C ILE A 331 2.27 -10.93 -3.77
N ALA A 332 3.04 -11.87 -4.34
CA ALA A 332 4.32 -12.26 -3.76
C ALA A 332 5.29 -11.06 -3.65
N THR A 333 5.37 -10.26 -4.71
CA THR A 333 6.23 -9.07 -4.80
C THR A 333 5.78 -8.01 -3.78
N TYR A 334 4.48 -7.74 -3.70
CA TYR A 334 3.88 -6.83 -2.73
C TYR A 334 4.20 -7.21 -1.28
N PHE A 335 4.08 -8.49 -0.93
CA PHE A 335 4.38 -8.95 0.44
C PHE A 335 5.85 -8.83 0.80
N ILE A 336 6.73 -9.33 -0.06
CA ILE A 336 8.17 -9.36 0.21
C ILE A 336 8.77 -7.96 0.22
N ASN A 337 8.28 -7.05 -0.62
CA ASN A 337 8.91 -5.73 -0.80
C ASN A 337 8.21 -4.59 -0.08
N ALA A 338 6.89 -4.65 0.13
CA ALA A 338 6.13 -3.54 0.70
C ALA A 338 5.50 -3.85 2.07
N ILE A 339 4.96 -5.05 2.30
CA ILE A 339 4.30 -5.36 3.58
C ILE A 339 5.31 -5.80 4.64
N LEU A 340 5.96 -6.96 4.44
CA LEU A 340 6.79 -7.58 5.47
C LEU A 340 7.94 -6.70 5.99
N PRO A 341 8.67 -5.96 5.13
CA PRO A 341 9.74 -5.10 5.62
C PRO A 341 9.28 -3.96 6.51
N PHE A 342 8.00 -3.60 6.46
CA PHE A 342 7.42 -2.46 7.17
C PHE A 342 6.53 -2.88 8.34
N ILE A 343 6.61 -4.15 8.75
CA ILE A 343 6.08 -4.62 10.03
C ILE A 343 7.18 -4.41 11.09
N ALA A 344 6.88 -3.62 12.10
CA ALA A 344 7.81 -3.31 13.20
C ALA A 344 7.14 -3.56 14.55
N ASN A 345 7.79 -4.26 15.48
CA ASN A 345 7.20 -4.64 16.78
C ASN A 345 5.77 -5.20 16.65
N CYS A 346 5.58 -6.20 15.80
CA CYS A 346 4.30 -6.91 15.62
C CYS A 346 3.12 -6.05 15.12
N GLY A 347 3.36 -4.88 14.52
CA GLY A 347 2.31 -4.05 13.95
C GLY A 347 2.73 -3.33 12.67
N VAL A 348 1.74 -2.92 11.89
CA VAL A 348 1.97 -2.04 10.74
C VAL A 348 2.33 -0.64 11.23
N VAL A 349 3.24 0.03 10.53
CA VAL A 349 3.63 1.41 10.87
C VAL A 349 2.58 2.43 10.45
N ASP A 350 2.45 3.47 11.24
CA ASP A 350 1.41 4.48 11.09
C ASP A 350 1.51 5.24 9.76
N SER A 351 2.72 5.52 9.26
CA SER A 351 2.95 6.22 7.98
C SER A 351 2.40 5.48 6.76
N LEU A 352 2.10 4.19 6.88
CA LEU A 352 1.56 3.33 5.83
C LEU A 352 0.11 2.90 6.11
N SER A 353 -0.55 3.56 7.06
CA SER A 353 -1.92 3.26 7.52
C SER A 353 -2.94 4.38 7.21
N GLY A 354 -2.59 5.32 6.32
CA GLY A 354 -3.50 6.38 5.86
C GLY A 354 -4.13 7.21 6.98
N ALA A 355 -5.34 7.72 6.75
CA ALA A 355 -6.09 8.45 7.78
C ALA A 355 -6.64 7.50 8.88
N GLU A 356 -6.87 6.23 8.56
CA GLU A 356 -7.50 5.27 9.49
C GLU A 356 -6.65 4.96 10.73
N VAL A 357 -5.36 5.28 10.69
CA VAL A 357 -4.51 5.28 11.88
C VAL A 357 -5.14 6.05 13.05
N ALA A 358 -5.88 7.12 12.75
CA ALA A 358 -6.54 7.98 13.73
C ALA A 358 -8.00 7.58 14.04
N MET A 359 -8.53 6.52 13.42
CA MET A 359 -9.93 6.10 13.62
C MET A 359 -10.16 5.70 15.08
N GLY A 360 -9.23 4.91 15.59
CA GLY A 360 -9.19 4.40 16.96
C GLY A 360 -10.35 3.47 17.29
N SER A 361 -10.13 2.62 18.29
CA SER A 361 -11.21 2.01 19.05
C SER A 361 -10.93 2.18 20.54
N ASN A 362 -11.92 1.84 21.37
CA ASN A 362 -11.73 1.81 22.82
C ASN A 362 -10.76 0.69 23.26
N ASN A 363 -10.38 -0.22 22.35
CA ASN A 363 -9.40 -1.26 22.61
C ASN A 363 -7.99 -0.74 22.22
N PRO A 364 -6.99 -0.71 23.12
CA PRO A 364 -5.61 -0.50 22.69
C PRO A 364 -5.22 -1.57 21.66
N HIS A 365 -4.21 -1.30 20.81
CA HIS A 365 -3.61 -2.26 19.85
C HIS A 365 -4.11 -2.27 18.38
N GLU A 366 -4.65 -1.16 17.87
CA GLU A 366 -5.10 -1.05 16.46
C GLU A 366 -4.04 -1.46 15.41
N ARG A 367 -2.75 -1.22 15.67
CA ARG A 367 -1.67 -1.61 14.75
C ARG A 367 -1.48 -3.12 14.61
N PHE A 368 -1.77 -3.88 15.66
CA PHE A 368 -1.72 -5.34 15.66
C PHE A 368 -2.94 -5.91 14.95
N LYS A 369 -4.11 -5.29 15.15
CA LYS A 369 -5.33 -5.58 14.38
C LYS A 369 -5.10 -5.40 12.88
N ARG A 370 -4.50 -4.27 12.45
CA ARG A 370 -4.15 -4.05 11.02
C ARG A 370 -3.27 -5.17 10.47
N LEU A 371 -2.24 -5.58 11.23
CA LEU A 371 -1.37 -6.68 10.84
C LEU A 371 -2.14 -8.01 10.72
N ALA A 372 -2.93 -8.36 11.74
CA ALA A 372 -3.71 -9.58 11.75
C ALA A 372 -4.71 -9.66 10.61
N ASN A 373 -5.39 -8.55 10.31
CA ASN A 373 -6.28 -8.39 9.19
C ASN A 373 -5.59 -8.67 7.83
N ILE A 374 -4.41 -8.10 7.60
CA ILE A 374 -3.61 -8.36 6.39
C ILE A 374 -3.24 -9.86 6.31
N PHE A 375 -2.83 -10.46 7.44
CA PHE A 375 -2.43 -11.87 7.48
C PHE A 375 -3.61 -12.80 7.24
N ILE A 376 -4.79 -12.53 7.80
CA ILE A 376 -6.02 -13.27 7.52
C ILE A 376 -6.30 -13.28 6.00
N GLY A 377 -6.22 -12.11 5.35
CA GLY A 377 -6.39 -12.01 3.90
C GLY A 377 -5.36 -12.84 3.13
N LEU A 378 -4.10 -12.82 3.55
CA LEU A 378 -3.04 -13.66 2.97
C LEU A 378 -3.31 -15.15 3.18
N PHE A 379 -3.76 -15.57 4.37
CA PHE A 379 -4.04 -16.97 4.68
C PHE A 379 -5.13 -17.52 3.77
N GLN A 380 -6.19 -16.73 3.57
CA GLN A 380 -7.26 -17.03 2.61
C GLN A 380 -6.71 -17.17 1.19
N PHE A 381 -5.94 -16.16 0.74
CA PHE A 381 -5.37 -16.10 -0.60
C PHE A 381 -4.47 -17.32 -0.91
N VAL A 382 -3.53 -17.63 -0.01
CA VAL A 382 -2.63 -18.78 -0.17
C VAL A 382 -3.40 -20.09 -0.15
N SER A 383 -4.39 -20.22 0.74
CA SER A 383 -5.18 -21.43 0.85
C SER A 383 -5.90 -21.75 -0.46
N VAL A 384 -6.55 -20.77 -1.09
CA VAL A 384 -7.30 -21.00 -2.34
C VAL A 384 -6.39 -21.19 -3.55
N ALA A 385 -5.25 -20.49 -3.59
CA ALA A 385 -4.26 -20.72 -4.63
C ALA A 385 -3.72 -22.16 -4.58
N SER A 386 -3.44 -22.65 -3.37
CA SER A 386 -2.92 -24.00 -3.15
C SER A 386 -3.98 -25.07 -3.38
N SER A 387 -5.22 -24.89 -2.91
CA SER A 387 -6.32 -25.86 -3.12
C SER A 387 -6.75 -25.94 -4.59
N GLY A 388 -6.67 -24.83 -5.32
CA GLY A 388 -6.89 -24.77 -6.77
C GLY A 388 -5.78 -25.42 -7.61
N GLY A 389 -4.68 -25.86 -6.99
CA GLY A 389 -3.56 -26.50 -7.69
C GLY A 389 -2.70 -25.53 -8.50
N TYR A 390 -2.75 -24.23 -8.19
CA TYR A 390 -1.86 -23.25 -8.83
C TYR A 390 -0.46 -23.33 -8.23
N SER A 391 0.56 -23.19 -9.08
CA SER A 391 1.94 -23.10 -8.61
C SER A 391 2.19 -21.74 -7.99
N LEU A 392 2.53 -21.72 -6.71
CA LEU A 392 2.95 -20.51 -6.02
C LEU A 392 4.41 -20.19 -6.37
N PRO A 393 4.76 -18.91 -6.61
CA PRO A 393 6.15 -18.47 -6.71
C PRO A 393 6.98 -18.90 -5.49
N THR A 394 8.25 -19.24 -5.71
CA THR A 394 9.18 -19.66 -4.62
C THR A 394 9.33 -18.60 -3.52
N SER A 395 9.09 -17.33 -3.85
CA SER A 395 9.02 -16.21 -2.90
C SER A 395 8.04 -16.44 -1.74
N TYR A 396 6.98 -17.25 -1.91
CA TYR A 396 6.05 -17.58 -0.84
C TYR A 396 6.70 -18.34 0.31
N GLU A 397 7.77 -19.10 0.07
CA GLU A 397 8.51 -19.78 1.15
C GLU A 397 9.06 -18.77 2.16
N ARG A 398 9.55 -17.61 1.70
CA ARG A 398 10.02 -16.52 2.57
C ARG A 398 8.85 -15.86 3.29
N ILE A 399 7.72 -15.64 2.60
CA ILE A 399 6.51 -15.11 3.22
C ILE A 399 6.08 -16.01 4.39
N TYR A 400 6.07 -17.33 4.20
CA TYR A 400 5.72 -18.29 5.24
C TYR A 400 6.60 -18.16 6.48
N LYS A 401 7.92 -18.16 6.30
CA LYS A 401 8.87 -18.04 7.42
C LYS A 401 8.68 -16.74 8.21
N HIS A 402 8.51 -15.62 7.52
CA HIS A 402 8.35 -14.32 8.17
C HIS A 402 6.98 -14.15 8.84
N CYS A 403 5.90 -14.59 8.21
CA CYS A 403 4.58 -14.60 8.86
C CYS A 403 4.56 -15.53 10.09
N ASN A 404 5.20 -16.71 10.01
CA ASN A 404 5.31 -17.64 11.13
C ASN A 404 6.04 -17.03 12.34
N TYR A 405 7.04 -16.16 12.10
CA TYR A 405 7.66 -15.40 13.18
C TYR A 405 6.64 -14.57 13.97
N TYR A 406 5.78 -13.81 13.30
CA TYR A 406 4.78 -12.98 13.99
C TYR A 406 3.67 -13.83 14.65
N ILE A 407 3.22 -14.91 14.01
CA ILE A 407 2.23 -15.84 14.60
C ILE A 407 2.72 -16.39 15.95
N LEU A 408 4.01 -16.75 16.03
CA LEU A 408 4.57 -17.36 17.23
C LEU A 408 4.99 -16.33 18.30
N ASN A 409 5.48 -15.16 17.89
CA ASN A 409 6.13 -14.20 18.78
C ASN A 409 5.28 -12.95 19.12
N CYS A 410 4.05 -12.82 18.60
CA CYS A 410 3.19 -11.66 18.83
C CYS A 410 1.87 -12.04 19.53
N PRO A 411 1.79 -11.96 20.87
CA PRO A 411 0.59 -12.32 21.62
C PRO A 411 -0.67 -11.53 21.20
N GLN A 412 -0.57 -10.21 21.06
CA GLN A 412 -1.71 -9.35 20.70
C GLN A 412 -2.28 -9.64 19.31
N PHE A 413 -1.42 -10.08 18.39
CA PHE A 413 -1.84 -10.58 17.08
C PHE A 413 -2.69 -11.85 17.24
N ARG A 414 -2.28 -12.79 18.09
CA ARG A 414 -3.04 -14.02 18.36
C ARG A 414 -4.38 -13.71 19.05
N ASP A 415 -4.37 -12.84 20.05
CA ASP A 415 -5.58 -12.44 20.77
C ASP A 415 -6.65 -11.90 19.82
N PHE A 416 -6.23 -11.08 18.83
CA PHE A 416 -7.12 -10.59 17.79
C PHE A 416 -7.65 -11.72 16.91
N ILE A 417 -6.76 -12.55 16.32
CA ILE A 417 -7.18 -13.63 15.40
C ILE A 417 -8.16 -14.61 16.05
N ILE A 418 -8.00 -14.93 17.33
CA ILE A 418 -8.90 -15.83 18.07
C ILE A 418 -10.33 -15.27 18.15
N SER A 419 -10.48 -13.94 18.20
CA SER A 419 -11.79 -13.29 18.27
C SER A 419 -12.50 -13.13 16.92
N GLU A 420 -11.77 -13.31 15.81
CA GLU A 420 -12.29 -13.12 14.47
C GLU A 420 -13.08 -14.34 13.96
N LEU A 421 -14.16 -14.10 13.21
CA LEU A 421 -14.93 -15.17 12.56
C LEU A 421 -14.12 -15.94 11.51
N SER A 422 -13.01 -15.36 11.06
CA SER A 422 -12.08 -15.94 10.10
C SER A 422 -10.93 -16.71 10.76
N PHE A 423 -10.97 -16.94 12.07
CA PHE A 423 -10.02 -17.80 12.81
C PHE A 423 -9.67 -19.12 12.07
N PRO A 424 -10.60 -19.81 11.37
CA PRO A 424 -10.26 -21.04 10.67
C PRO A 424 -9.18 -20.92 9.59
N THR A 425 -8.95 -19.70 9.08
CA THR A 425 -7.87 -19.42 8.13
C THR A 425 -6.48 -19.68 8.71
N LEU A 426 -6.32 -19.57 10.04
CA LEU A 426 -5.07 -19.92 10.73
C LEU A 426 -4.78 -21.42 10.64
N GLY A 427 -5.80 -22.28 10.67
CA GLY A 427 -5.61 -23.73 10.49
C GLY A 427 -5.28 -24.10 9.05
N LEU A 428 -5.85 -23.39 8.07
CA LEU A 428 -5.48 -23.53 6.65
C LEU A 428 -4.02 -23.12 6.42
N TRP A 429 -3.58 -22.05 7.08
CA TRP A 429 -2.18 -21.64 7.10
C TRP A 429 -1.28 -22.69 7.77
N ASN A 430 -1.67 -23.21 8.93
CA ASN A 430 -0.90 -24.24 9.63
C ASN A 430 -0.81 -25.54 8.82
N LYS A 431 -1.88 -25.93 8.11
CA LYS A 431 -1.85 -27.08 7.20
C LYS A 431 -0.76 -26.93 6.13
N THR A 432 -0.53 -25.72 5.65
CA THR A 432 0.47 -25.41 4.63
C THR A 432 1.88 -25.30 5.23
N THR A 433 1.99 -24.69 6.41
CA THR A 433 3.30 -24.25 6.94
C THR A 433 3.83 -25.08 8.10
N GLY A 434 2.97 -25.83 8.78
CA GLY A 434 3.27 -26.54 10.01
C GLY A 434 3.67 -25.63 11.16
N VAL A 435 3.27 -24.35 11.18
CA VAL A 435 3.70 -23.34 12.17
C VAL A 435 3.57 -23.78 13.63
N PHE A 436 2.62 -24.65 13.96
CA PHE A 436 2.42 -25.16 15.32
C PHE A 436 3.03 -26.56 15.56
N LEU A 437 3.69 -27.15 14.57
CA LEU A 437 4.37 -28.43 14.70
C LEU A 437 5.74 -28.24 15.37
N PRO A 438 6.25 -29.26 16.10
CA PRO A 438 7.62 -29.23 16.64
C PRO A 438 8.70 -29.05 15.57
N SER A 439 8.43 -29.50 14.34
CA SER A 439 9.27 -29.32 13.15
C SER A 439 8.42 -28.73 12.02
N PRO A 440 8.27 -27.38 11.97
CA PRO A 440 7.48 -26.73 10.93
C PRO A 440 8.10 -26.92 9.54
N THR A 441 7.26 -27.02 8.50
CA THR A 441 7.71 -27.01 7.09
C THR A 441 8.49 -25.74 6.79
N TYR A 442 8.00 -24.60 7.30
CA TYR A 442 8.66 -23.30 7.19
C TYR A 442 8.93 -22.73 8.58
N PRO A 443 10.17 -22.78 9.09
CA PRO A 443 10.50 -22.26 10.41
C PRO A 443 10.34 -20.74 10.48
N ALA A 444 9.95 -20.24 11.66
CA ALA A 444 9.84 -18.82 11.92
C ALA A 444 11.18 -18.10 11.74
N GLU A 445 11.20 -17.03 10.94
CA GLU A 445 12.39 -16.23 10.65
C GLU A 445 12.09 -14.74 10.74
N LEU A 446 12.89 -14.00 11.50
CA LEU A 446 12.79 -12.54 11.55
C LEU A 446 13.35 -11.94 10.26
N MET A 447 12.61 -11.02 9.65
CA MET A 447 13.09 -10.27 8.48
C MET A 447 14.20 -9.30 8.89
N LEU A 448 15.35 -9.38 8.23
CA LEU A 448 16.53 -8.55 8.48
C LEU A 448 17.10 -8.02 7.16
N GLY A 449 17.45 -6.75 7.11
CA GLY A 449 18.03 -6.15 5.91
C GLY A 449 17.64 -4.69 5.67
N HIS A 450 17.90 -4.25 4.45
CA HIS A 450 17.59 -2.93 3.94
C HIS A 450 16.57 -3.04 2.81
N TYR A 451 15.44 -2.36 2.96
CA TYR A 451 14.30 -2.50 2.05
C TYR A 451 13.85 -1.13 1.56
N PRO A 452 14.35 -0.72 0.38
CA PRO A 452 13.92 0.50 -0.25
C PRO A 452 12.56 0.31 -0.95
N LEU A 453 11.59 1.16 -0.62
CA LEU A 453 10.30 1.25 -1.32
C LEU A 453 10.30 2.56 -2.13
N ILE A 454 10.78 2.45 -3.38
CA ILE A 454 11.24 3.58 -4.20
C ILE A 454 10.08 4.35 -4.84
N HIS A 455 9.00 3.66 -5.18
CA HIS A 455 7.77 4.31 -5.60
C HIS A 455 6.94 4.80 -4.42
N GLY A 456 7.04 4.12 -3.28
CA GLY A 456 6.32 4.50 -2.07
C GLY A 456 6.98 5.55 -1.19
N ASP A 457 8.18 6.01 -1.53
CA ASP A 457 8.97 6.98 -0.75
C ASP A 457 9.18 6.58 0.71
N HIS A 458 9.41 5.29 0.93
CA HIS A 458 9.68 4.74 2.26
C HIS A 458 10.97 3.91 2.25
N TYR A 459 11.57 3.79 3.42
CA TYR A 459 12.74 2.95 3.62
C TYR A 459 12.64 2.21 4.94
N ALA A 460 12.81 0.89 4.91
CA ALA A 460 12.91 0.08 6.11
C ALA A 460 14.33 -0.43 6.32
N TYR A 461 14.82 -0.26 7.54
CA TYR A 461 16.02 -0.90 8.03
C TYR A 461 15.63 -1.84 9.18
N GLN A 462 15.69 -3.14 8.89
CA GLN A 462 15.36 -4.20 9.84
C GLN A 462 16.66 -4.76 10.45
N ALA A 463 17.09 -4.19 11.58
CA ALA A 463 18.22 -4.67 12.37
C ALA A 463 17.80 -5.83 13.28
N ARG A 464 18.71 -6.41 14.07
CA ARG A 464 18.35 -7.48 15.05
C ARG A 464 17.59 -6.98 16.28
N ASN A 465 17.95 -5.82 16.81
CA ASN A 465 17.37 -5.32 18.08
C ASN A 465 16.33 -4.21 17.88
N PHE A 466 16.31 -3.60 16.70
CA PHE A 466 15.31 -2.59 16.33
C PHE A 466 14.94 -2.67 14.86
N SER A 467 13.86 -1.99 14.50
CA SER A 467 13.46 -1.67 13.13
C SER A 467 13.42 -0.15 13.00
N LEU A 468 13.91 0.40 11.91
CA LEU A 468 13.91 1.83 11.65
C LEU A 468 13.22 2.09 10.32
N ILE A 469 12.12 2.85 10.37
CA ILE A 469 11.39 3.25 9.17
C ILE A 469 11.62 4.74 8.91
N ILE A 470 11.94 5.10 7.67
CA ILE A 470 12.01 6.48 7.21
C ILE A 470 10.85 6.70 6.23
N ALA A 471 9.94 7.60 6.57
CA ALA A 471 8.79 7.96 5.75
C ALA A 471 9.06 9.30 5.05
N MET A 472 9.08 9.29 3.72
CA MET A 472 9.38 10.44 2.88
C MET A 472 8.20 10.70 1.93
N ASN A 473 8.16 11.90 1.35
CA ASN A 473 7.22 12.26 0.32
C ASN A 473 7.93 12.99 -0.81
N SER A 474 7.30 13.04 -1.98
CA SER A 474 7.91 13.61 -3.19
C SER A 474 6.85 14.12 -4.16
N ASN A 475 7.24 14.34 -5.41
CA ASN A 475 6.32 14.58 -6.53
C ASN A 475 5.44 13.37 -6.91
N ARG A 476 5.53 12.24 -6.18
CA ARG A 476 4.78 11.01 -6.43
C ARG A 476 3.79 10.65 -5.34
N THR A 477 4.17 10.93 -4.10
CA THR A 477 3.48 10.47 -2.92
C THR A 477 3.09 11.67 -2.05
N ARG A 478 1.92 11.56 -1.43
CA ARG A 478 1.42 12.59 -0.52
C ARG A 478 2.22 12.66 0.78
N ASN A 479 2.28 13.84 1.38
CA ASN A 479 2.90 14.05 2.71
C ASN A 479 2.14 13.35 3.85
N PHE A 480 0.81 13.30 3.78
CA PHE A 480 -0.07 12.56 4.67
C PHE A 480 -1.47 12.49 4.07
N GLN A 481 -2.33 11.68 4.70
CA GLN A 481 -3.75 11.62 4.36
C GLN A 481 -4.57 12.10 5.55
N CYS A 482 -5.41 13.12 5.32
CA CYS A 482 -6.48 13.51 6.23
C CYS A 482 -7.82 13.50 5.50
N ILE A 483 -8.79 12.76 6.02
CA ILE A 483 -10.13 12.64 5.43
C ILE A 483 -11.14 13.09 6.49
N ASN A 484 -11.96 14.10 6.20
CA ASN A 484 -13.01 14.58 7.11
C ASN A 484 -12.51 14.89 8.54
N GLY A 485 -11.30 15.46 8.67
CA GLY A 485 -10.66 15.78 9.95
C GLY A 485 -9.96 14.62 10.66
N LEU A 486 -10.04 13.40 10.10
CA LEU A 486 -9.33 12.22 10.59
C LEU A 486 -7.84 12.32 10.27
N ASN A 487 -6.97 12.10 11.26
CA ASN A 487 -5.51 12.24 11.16
C ASN A 487 -5.02 13.68 10.90
N LYS A 488 -5.71 14.69 11.45
CA LYS A 488 -5.39 16.11 11.25
C LYS A 488 -3.99 16.57 11.73
N PHE A 489 -3.29 15.77 12.54
CA PHE A 489 -1.91 16.06 13.00
C PHE A 489 -0.82 15.33 12.21
N GLY A 490 -1.19 14.61 11.14
CA GLY A 490 -0.27 13.84 10.32
C GLY A 490 0.63 14.65 9.39
N PHE A 491 0.58 15.99 9.38
CA PHE A 491 1.21 16.82 8.34
C PHE A 491 2.68 16.50 8.00
N TYR A 492 3.49 16.21 9.02
CA TYR A 492 4.91 15.86 8.84
C TYR A 492 5.21 14.35 8.90
N GLN A 493 4.17 13.50 8.83
CA GLN A 493 4.27 12.05 8.98
C GLN A 493 5.15 11.40 7.90
N ALA A 494 5.22 11.98 6.70
CA ALA A 494 6.13 11.56 5.62
C ALA A 494 7.12 12.66 5.21
N ALA A 495 7.46 13.60 6.10
CA ALA A 495 8.42 14.67 5.80
C ALA A 495 9.89 14.26 6.02
N GLY A 496 10.24 13.01 5.72
CA GLY A 496 11.51 12.41 6.14
C GLY A 496 11.49 11.98 7.62
N ALA A 497 10.31 11.71 8.16
CA ALA A 497 10.14 11.30 9.55
C ALA A 497 10.78 9.93 9.81
N VAL A 498 11.43 9.79 10.97
CA VAL A 498 12.14 8.58 11.39
C VAL A 498 11.39 7.91 12.54
N PHE A 499 11.06 6.63 12.38
CA PHE A 499 10.33 5.81 13.35
C PHE A 499 11.21 4.65 13.83
N PRO A 500 11.94 4.82 14.96
CA PRO A 500 12.75 3.78 15.58
C PRO A 500 11.95 2.85 16.49
N PHE A 501 11.64 1.64 16.05
CA PHE A 501 10.94 0.61 16.85
C PHE A 501 11.95 -0.32 17.53
N VAL A 502 12.07 -0.22 18.86
CA VAL A 502 12.97 -1.09 19.62
C VAL A 502 12.27 -2.38 20.02
N ARG A 503 12.81 -3.55 19.68
CA ARG A 503 12.16 -4.85 19.94
C ARG A 503 12.03 -5.16 21.42
N ASP A 504 12.98 -4.69 22.23
CA ASP A 504 12.92 -4.76 23.69
C ASP A 504 11.86 -3.81 24.30
N HIS A 505 11.20 -2.98 23.48
CA HIS A 505 10.12 -2.08 23.90
C HIS A 505 8.88 -2.24 23.00
N PRO A 506 8.20 -3.40 23.04
CA PRO A 506 7.16 -3.77 22.07
C PRO A 506 5.96 -2.81 22.02
N LYS A 507 5.66 -2.10 23.12
CA LYS A 507 4.52 -1.17 23.23
C LYS A 507 4.89 0.30 22.98
N GLN A 508 6.13 0.59 22.58
CA GLN A 508 6.63 1.97 22.43
C GLN A 508 5.76 2.83 21.51
N TYR A 509 5.23 2.26 20.42
CA TYR A 509 4.42 2.97 19.42
C TYR A 509 2.94 2.61 19.46
N ASP A 510 2.47 2.03 20.56
CA ASP A 510 1.03 1.82 20.74
C ASP A 510 0.33 3.17 20.88
N ASP A 511 -0.75 3.35 20.12
CA ASP A 511 -1.52 4.61 20.08
C ASP A 511 -0.68 5.85 19.72
N TYR A 512 0.47 5.69 19.02
CA TYR A 512 1.39 6.79 18.71
C TYR A 512 0.74 7.96 17.95
N VAL A 513 -0.28 7.70 17.13
CA VAL A 513 -1.09 8.75 16.50
C VAL A 513 -1.68 9.76 17.49
N LEU A 514 -1.95 9.37 18.73
CA LEU A 514 -2.43 10.28 19.77
C LEU A 514 -1.30 11.17 20.32
N LEU A 515 -0.04 10.74 20.22
CA LEU A 515 1.15 11.56 20.45
C LEU A 515 1.51 12.43 19.25
N ALA A 516 0.89 12.18 18.09
CA ALA A 516 1.14 12.95 16.90
C ALA A 516 0.88 14.43 17.18
N SER A 517 1.88 15.22 16.85
CA SER A 517 1.80 16.67 16.79
C SER A 517 2.58 17.06 15.55
N PRO A 518 2.20 18.17 14.88
CA PRO A 518 2.98 18.70 13.78
C PRO A 518 4.48 18.80 14.11
N HIS A 519 4.85 18.99 15.37
CA HIS A 519 6.24 19.28 15.74
C HIS A 519 6.97 18.13 16.44
N ASN A 520 6.35 16.94 16.54
CA ASN A 520 6.88 15.83 17.34
C ASN A 520 7.34 14.61 16.53
N TYR A 521 7.28 14.63 15.20
CA TYR A 521 7.93 13.60 14.40
C TYR A 521 9.45 13.76 14.46
N SER A 522 10.18 12.65 14.56
CA SER A 522 11.65 12.66 14.59
C SER A 522 12.20 12.83 13.17
N GLY A 523 13.34 13.51 13.00
CA GLY A 523 14.02 13.72 11.72
C GLY A 523 13.55 14.93 10.91
N ILE A 524 12.45 15.59 11.30
CA ILE A 524 11.87 16.70 10.53
C ILE A 524 12.49 18.05 10.92
N THR A 525 12.44 19.00 9.99
CA THR A 525 12.58 20.44 10.27
C THR A 525 11.26 21.13 10.01
N TYR A 526 10.84 22.00 10.93
CA TYR A 526 9.56 22.70 10.87
C TYR A 526 9.68 24.18 11.24
N ASP A 527 8.74 24.99 10.76
CA ASP A 527 8.55 26.37 11.24
C ASP A 527 7.77 26.35 12.55
N SER A 528 8.40 26.89 13.60
CA SER A 528 7.84 26.92 14.95
C SER A 528 6.57 27.77 15.04
N GLY A 529 6.35 28.69 14.10
CA GLY A 529 5.15 29.53 14.02
C GLY A 529 4.02 28.94 13.17
N TYR A 530 4.22 27.81 12.49
CA TYR A 530 3.24 27.23 11.58
C TYR A 530 2.47 26.07 12.23
N ILE A 531 1.14 26.13 12.17
CA ILE A 531 0.21 25.10 12.64
C ILE A 531 -0.52 24.56 11.41
N PRO A 532 -0.16 23.36 10.91
CA PRO A 532 -0.83 22.76 9.77
C PRO A 532 -2.19 22.17 10.13
N ASP A 533 -3.01 22.00 9.11
CA ASP A 533 -4.32 21.37 9.16
C ASP A 533 -4.50 20.38 7.99
N CYS A 534 -5.72 19.88 7.79
CA CYS A 534 -6.01 18.94 6.70
C CYS A 534 -5.95 19.57 5.30
N SER A 535 -6.06 20.90 5.16
CA SER A 535 -5.88 21.58 3.87
C SER A 535 -4.42 21.56 3.42
N SER A 536 -3.51 21.33 4.36
CA SER A 536 -2.07 21.30 4.13
C SER A 536 -1.59 19.97 3.50
N GLN A 537 -2.50 19.03 3.22
CA GLN A 537 -2.18 17.76 2.55
C GLN A 537 -1.99 17.93 1.03
N THR A 538 -1.00 17.22 0.50
CA THR A 538 -0.61 17.25 -0.92
C THR A 538 -1.08 15.98 -1.58
N HIS A 539 -2.17 15.99 -2.33
CA HIS A 539 -2.79 14.75 -2.81
C HIS A 539 -3.36 14.85 -4.22
N LEU A 540 -3.47 16.07 -4.72
CA LEU A 540 -3.97 16.37 -6.05
C LEU A 540 -2.78 16.52 -6.99
N TYR A 541 -3.04 16.28 -8.27
CA TYR A 541 -2.10 16.68 -9.30
C TYR A 541 -1.75 18.18 -9.17
N GLY A 542 -0.47 18.50 -9.28
CA GLY A 542 0.03 19.87 -9.12
C GLY A 542 0.17 20.35 -7.67
N THR A 543 -0.39 19.65 -6.67
CA THR A 543 -0.20 19.99 -5.25
C THR A 543 0.85 19.13 -4.56
N LEU A 544 1.27 18.02 -5.17
CA LEU A 544 2.40 17.20 -4.71
C LEU A 544 3.70 18.01 -4.58
N SER A 545 4.58 17.57 -3.68
CA SER A 545 5.84 18.25 -3.43
C SER A 545 6.67 18.38 -4.71
N PRO A 546 7.31 19.53 -4.98
CA PRO A 546 8.24 19.66 -6.11
C PRO A 546 9.54 18.88 -5.91
N GLY A 547 9.78 18.29 -4.73
CA GLY A 547 10.93 17.45 -4.42
C GLY A 547 11.03 16.21 -5.32
N ARG A 548 12.05 16.18 -6.19
CA ARG A 548 12.31 15.04 -7.10
C ARG A 548 13.39 14.10 -6.60
N PHE A 549 14.39 14.61 -5.88
CA PHE A 549 15.51 13.80 -5.36
C PHE A 549 15.09 13.15 -4.04
N VAL A 550 14.20 12.16 -4.15
CA VAL A 550 13.72 11.35 -3.02
C VAL A 550 13.92 9.89 -3.39
N SER A 551 14.85 9.22 -2.72
CA SER A 551 15.28 7.87 -3.11
C SER A 551 16.09 7.18 -2.02
N SER A 552 16.42 5.91 -2.26
CA SER A 552 17.27 5.12 -1.39
C SER A 552 18.08 4.07 -2.16
N ILE A 553 19.20 3.65 -1.58
CA ILE A 553 20.18 2.77 -2.19
C ILE A 553 20.83 1.88 -1.13
N THR A 554 21.19 0.66 -1.51
CA THR A 554 21.81 -0.31 -0.59
C THR A 554 22.67 -1.31 -1.37
N ASP A 555 23.70 -1.83 -0.71
CA ASP A 555 24.51 -2.96 -1.17
C ASP A 555 24.13 -4.29 -0.48
N GLY A 556 23.02 -4.29 0.29
CA GLY A 556 22.55 -5.40 1.12
C GLY A 556 23.04 -5.38 2.56
N THR A 557 24.18 -4.74 2.86
CA THR A 557 24.75 -4.66 4.22
C THR A 557 24.65 -3.25 4.81
N HIS A 558 24.79 -2.25 3.95
CA HIS A 558 24.76 -0.82 4.24
C HIS A 558 23.62 -0.19 3.45
N GLY A 559 23.19 1.01 3.84
CA GLY A 559 22.16 1.71 3.09
C GLY A 559 22.23 3.22 3.18
N SER A 560 21.60 3.89 2.24
CA SER A 560 21.34 5.32 2.31
C SER A 560 19.94 5.65 1.83
N ALA A 561 19.30 6.62 2.47
CA ALA A 561 18.06 7.24 2.01
C ALA A 561 18.26 8.76 1.92
N THR A 562 17.52 9.42 1.05
CA THR A 562 17.60 10.87 0.88
C THR A 562 16.24 11.44 0.56
N ILE A 563 15.95 12.62 1.12
CA ILE A 563 14.78 13.42 0.80
C ILE A 563 15.20 14.86 0.46
N ASP A 564 14.61 15.41 -0.60
CA ASP A 564 14.57 16.84 -0.92
C ASP A 564 13.14 17.33 -0.64
N TYR A 565 12.91 17.81 0.58
CA TYR A 565 11.58 18.15 1.09
C TYR A 565 11.25 19.62 0.84
N TYR A 566 9.98 19.86 0.55
CA TYR A 566 9.36 21.18 0.51
C TYR A 566 8.11 21.17 1.38
N ASN A 567 7.92 22.21 2.18
CA ASN A 567 6.71 22.33 2.98
C ASN A 567 5.48 22.63 2.12
N SER A 568 4.35 22.07 2.51
CA SER A 568 3.05 22.37 1.90
C SER A 568 2.27 23.38 2.75
N PRO A 569 1.37 24.20 2.15
CA PRO A 569 1.15 24.36 0.71
C PRO A 569 2.12 25.36 0.04
N HIS A 570 2.91 26.08 0.82
CA HIS A 570 3.62 27.28 0.35
C HIS A 570 4.93 27.01 -0.41
N ASN A 571 5.58 25.85 -0.21
CA ASN A 571 6.88 25.52 -0.77
C ASN A 571 7.96 26.59 -0.50
N ASP A 572 7.87 27.27 0.65
CA ASP A 572 8.76 28.36 1.07
C ASP A 572 9.82 27.93 2.09
N ILE A 573 9.74 26.69 2.58
CA ILE A 573 10.76 26.00 3.40
C ILE A 573 11.19 24.75 2.66
N ARG A 574 12.51 24.57 2.54
CA ARG A 574 13.11 23.41 1.89
C ARG A 574 14.22 22.85 2.76
N TYR A 575 14.29 21.53 2.88
CA TYR A 575 15.46 20.87 3.43
C TYR A 575 15.82 19.60 2.68
N LYS A 576 17.13 19.34 2.62
CA LYS A 576 17.70 18.10 2.11
C LYS A 576 18.27 17.31 3.27
N THR A 577 17.87 16.05 3.40
CA THR A 577 18.42 15.15 4.42
C THR A 577 19.04 13.93 3.75
N ILE A 578 20.26 13.59 4.15
CA ILE A 578 20.92 12.32 3.80
C ILE A 578 20.96 11.46 5.05
N TYR A 579 20.38 10.27 4.94
CA TYR A 579 20.43 9.22 5.92
C TYR A 579 21.45 8.17 5.46
N LEU A 580 22.35 7.78 6.34
CA LEU A 580 23.32 6.70 6.12
C LEU A 580 23.20 5.67 7.23
N MET A 581 22.99 4.41 6.86
CA MET A 581 22.89 3.27 7.76
C MET A 581 24.15 2.41 7.58
N GLU A 582 24.89 2.22 8.67
CA GLU A 582 26.22 1.60 8.67
C GLU A 582 26.19 0.11 8.43
N SER A 583 25.50 -0.65 9.26
CA SER A 583 25.49 -2.11 9.19
C SER A 583 24.20 -2.61 9.82
N LEU A 584 23.85 -3.88 9.64
CA LEU A 584 22.64 -4.51 10.21
C LEU A 584 22.59 -4.57 11.76
N LYS A 585 23.56 -3.98 12.45
CA LYS A 585 23.67 -3.91 13.92
C LYS A 585 23.81 -2.48 14.45
N GLU A 586 24.06 -1.49 13.58
CA GLU A 586 24.54 -0.16 13.97
C GLU A 586 23.53 0.96 13.63
N GLY A 587 23.94 2.20 13.89
CA GLY A 587 23.07 3.37 13.98
C GLY A 587 22.71 4.01 12.64
N LEU A 588 21.97 5.11 12.76
CA LEU A 588 21.59 6.02 11.69
C LEU A 588 22.46 7.27 11.77
N HIS A 589 23.16 7.63 10.70
CA HIS A 589 23.79 8.94 10.57
C HIS A 589 22.95 9.85 9.70
N VAL A 590 22.92 11.12 10.07
CA VAL A 590 22.08 12.12 9.44
C VAL A 590 22.90 13.36 9.17
N VAL A 591 22.74 13.90 7.97
CA VAL A 591 23.05 15.30 7.69
C VAL A 591 21.84 15.97 7.08
N GLN A 592 21.54 17.19 7.53
CA GLN A 592 20.42 17.97 7.06
C GLN A 592 20.86 19.40 6.74
N LEU A 593 20.43 19.87 5.57
CA LEU A 593 20.62 21.25 5.10
C LEU A 593 19.24 21.88 4.96
N ALA A 594 19.04 23.07 5.52
CA ALA A 594 17.74 23.74 5.52
C ALA A 594 17.84 25.16 4.96
N SER A 595 16.75 25.61 4.33
CA SER A 595 16.63 26.95 3.78
C SER A 595 15.18 27.42 3.79
N SER A 596 14.98 28.74 3.76
CA SER A 596 13.65 29.36 3.71
C SER A 596 13.62 30.60 2.84
N LYS A 597 12.54 30.80 2.07
CA LYS A 597 12.18 32.10 1.47
C LYS A 597 11.34 32.95 2.41
N LYS A 598 10.71 32.35 3.41
CA LYS A 598 9.93 33.03 4.44
C LYS A 598 10.87 33.79 5.37
N SER A 599 10.57 35.07 5.61
CA SER A 599 11.30 35.95 6.53
C SER A 599 10.31 36.89 7.23
N PRO A 600 10.28 36.95 8.59
CA PRO A 600 11.05 36.13 9.52
C PRO A 600 10.53 34.68 9.59
N VAL A 601 11.41 33.73 9.90
CA VAL A 601 11.05 32.32 10.14
C VAL A 601 11.92 31.75 11.26
N ALA A 602 11.35 30.88 12.08
CA ALA A 602 12.07 30.20 13.17
C ALA A 602 12.04 28.68 12.95
N LEU A 603 13.08 28.17 12.28
CA LEU A 603 13.19 26.75 12.00
C LEU A 603 13.73 25.97 13.20
N THR A 604 13.04 24.89 13.54
CA THR A 604 13.45 23.92 14.57
C THR A 604 13.56 22.54 13.94
N ALA A 605 14.67 21.85 14.18
CA ALA A 605 14.83 20.44 13.84
C ALA A 605 14.53 19.56 15.06
N ASN A 606 13.75 18.51 14.87
CA ASN A 606 13.51 17.50 15.90
C ASN A 606 14.36 16.26 15.60
N LEU A 607 15.39 16.01 16.40
CA LEU A 607 16.42 15.00 16.11
C LEU A 607 15.99 13.60 16.56
N ALA A 608 15.25 13.53 17.65
CA ALA A 608 14.74 12.29 18.24
C ALA A 608 13.42 12.53 18.95
N THR A 609 12.49 11.58 18.80
CA THR A 609 11.28 11.46 19.61
C THR A 609 11.25 10.04 20.18
N ILE A 610 11.23 9.92 21.51
CA ILE A 610 11.22 8.64 22.22
C ILE A 610 9.92 8.57 23.03
N PRO A 611 8.89 7.88 22.53
CA PRO A 611 7.66 7.63 23.28
C PRO A 611 7.90 6.64 24.42
N PHE A 612 7.15 6.81 25.50
CA PHE A 612 7.13 5.88 26.63
C PHE A 612 5.80 5.98 27.41
N SER A 613 5.42 4.90 28.07
CA SER A 613 4.23 4.81 28.91
C SER A 613 4.46 5.43 30.30
N GLU A 614 3.39 5.70 31.05
CA GLU A 614 3.48 6.18 32.44
C GLU A 614 4.18 5.19 33.39
N HIS A 615 4.28 3.91 33.01
CA HIS A 615 4.91 2.87 33.82
C HIS A 615 6.37 2.62 33.46
N ASP A 616 6.85 3.18 32.35
CA ASP A 616 8.24 3.07 31.94
C ASP A 616 9.10 4.02 32.77
N LYS A 617 10.37 3.65 32.97
CA LYS A 617 11.37 4.53 33.59
C LYS A 617 12.33 5.03 32.51
N MET A 618 12.61 6.33 32.56
CA MET A 618 13.50 7.01 31.62
C MET A 618 14.51 7.85 32.40
N GLU A 619 15.79 7.67 32.10
CA GLU A 619 16.87 8.52 32.61
C GLU A 619 17.62 9.17 31.46
N VAL A 620 17.85 10.48 31.57
CA VAL A 620 18.51 11.28 30.53
C VAL A 620 19.89 11.69 31.01
N TYR A 621 20.88 11.48 30.16
CA TYR A 621 22.28 11.88 30.40
C TYR A 621 22.72 12.80 29.28
N VAL A 622 23.41 13.89 29.62
CA VAL A 622 24.04 14.80 28.65
C VAL A 622 25.53 14.86 29.00
N ASP A 623 26.37 14.43 28.06
CA ASP A 623 27.82 14.30 28.24
C ASP A 623 28.19 13.55 29.54
N GLY A 624 27.60 12.36 29.72
CA GLY A 624 27.82 11.49 30.89
C GLY A 624 27.13 11.95 32.18
N VAL A 625 26.57 13.17 32.23
CA VAL A 625 25.94 13.71 33.44
C VAL A 625 24.43 13.51 33.40
N ARG A 626 23.89 12.79 34.39
CA ARG A 626 22.44 12.62 34.58
C ARG A 626 21.75 13.98 34.73
N LYS A 627 20.67 14.20 33.98
CA LYS A 627 19.85 15.41 34.03
C LYS A 627 18.45 15.12 34.51
N ASN A 628 17.87 16.07 35.23
CA ASN A 628 16.44 16.06 35.53
C ASN A 628 15.73 16.88 34.44
N CYS A 629 14.90 16.21 33.63
CA CYS A 629 14.18 16.81 32.52
C CYS A 629 12.69 16.97 32.83
N ALA A 630 12.33 17.48 34.01
CA ALA A 630 10.97 17.91 34.28
C ALA A 630 10.61 19.10 33.38
N GLY A 631 9.77 18.90 32.36
CA GLY A 631 9.44 19.92 31.37
C GLY A 631 10.54 20.09 30.31
N ARG A 632 11.14 21.28 30.21
CA ARG A 632 12.16 21.62 29.20
C ARG A 632 13.53 21.83 29.85
N TYR A 633 14.53 21.09 29.39
CA TYR A 633 15.94 21.24 29.77
C TYR A 633 16.74 21.78 28.58
N GLN A 634 17.39 22.94 28.73
CA GLN A 634 18.26 23.51 27.72
C GLN A 634 19.69 23.00 27.92
N PHE A 635 20.34 22.56 26.84
CA PHE A 635 21.75 22.19 26.83
C PHE A 635 22.53 23.11 25.89
N ALA A 636 23.79 23.35 26.23
CA ALA A 636 24.72 24.14 25.44
C ALA A 636 25.99 23.32 25.20
N GLY A 637 26.44 23.30 23.96
CA GLY A 637 27.66 22.63 23.53
C GLY A 637 27.72 21.12 23.79
N ALA A 638 26.58 20.42 23.78
CA ALA A 638 26.54 18.98 24.03
C ALA A 638 27.23 18.20 22.90
N ARG A 639 27.91 17.11 23.23
CA ARG A 639 28.41 16.12 22.26
C ARG A 639 27.58 14.84 22.25
N THR A 640 26.94 14.53 23.36
CA THR A 640 26.16 13.30 23.50
C THR A 640 24.93 13.48 24.37
N ILE A 641 23.89 12.71 24.01
CA ILE A 641 22.70 12.57 24.84
C ILE A 641 22.31 11.09 24.86
N PHE A 642 22.19 10.50 26.05
CA PHE A 642 21.80 9.11 26.23
C PHE A 642 20.51 8.99 27.03
N PHE A 643 19.72 8.00 26.65
CA PHE A 643 18.42 7.68 27.23
C PHE A 643 18.46 6.25 27.74
N LYS A 644 18.54 6.06 29.05
CA LYS A 644 18.37 4.73 29.65
C LYS A 644 16.88 4.48 29.83
N VAL A 645 16.35 3.52 29.09
CA VAL A 645 14.93 3.18 29.06
C VAL A 645 14.74 1.84 29.74
N THR A 646 13.85 1.80 30.74
CA THR A 646 13.38 0.55 31.34
C THR A 646 11.88 0.44 31.08
N PRO A 647 11.47 -0.27 30.02
CA PRO A 647 10.06 -0.41 29.71
C PRO A 647 9.36 -1.30 30.75
N HIS A 648 8.08 -1.05 30.99
CA HIS A 648 7.25 -1.89 31.84
C HIS A 648 7.06 -3.29 31.26
N VAL A 649 7.01 -3.38 29.92
CA VAL A 649 6.96 -4.63 29.16
C VAL A 649 8.13 -4.68 28.20
N GLY A 650 9.01 -5.66 28.39
CA GLY A 650 10.21 -5.85 27.58
C GLY A 650 11.49 -5.78 28.42
N SER A 651 12.60 -5.40 27.78
CA SER A 651 13.93 -5.36 28.39
C SER A 651 14.50 -3.95 28.39
N ALA A 652 15.32 -3.62 29.38
CA ALA A 652 16.00 -2.32 29.41
C ALA A 652 16.94 -2.16 28.22
N TYR A 653 17.12 -0.93 27.74
CA TYR A 653 18.04 -0.57 26.66
C TYR A 653 18.50 0.88 26.78
N THR A 654 19.51 1.25 26.01
CA THR A 654 19.98 2.63 25.88
C THR A 654 19.72 3.13 24.46
N ALA A 655 19.19 4.34 24.29
CA ALA A 655 19.21 5.07 23.02
C ALA A 655 20.19 6.23 23.10
N ALA A 656 20.80 6.60 21.98
CA ALA A 656 21.89 7.59 21.96
C ALA A 656 21.82 8.55 20.77
N LEU A 657 22.11 9.83 21.04
CA LEU A 657 22.49 10.82 20.04
C LEU A 657 23.95 11.19 20.23
N ILE A 658 24.72 11.17 19.15
CA ILE A 658 26.14 11.53 19.12
C ILE A 658 26.34 12.64 18.08
N TYR A 659 27.01 13.70 18.49
CA TYR A 659 27.26 14.87 17.67
C TYR A 659 28.77 14.98 17.35
N PRO A 660 29.14 15.06 16.06
CA PRO A 660 30.53 15.28 15.65
C PRO A 660 31.02 16.70 16.01
N VAL A 661 30.09 17.64 16.17
CA VAL A 661 30.33 18.99 16.65
C VAL A 661 29.41 19.31 17.83
N GLN A 662 29.85 20.23 18.68
CA GLN A 662 29.05 20.70 19.81
C GLN A 662 27.77 21.38 19.32
N LEU A 663 26.63 20.98 19.88
CA LEU A 663 25.32 21.54 19.54
C LEU A 663 24.61 22.13 20.76
N ASP A 664 23.86 23.20 20.52
CA ASP A 664 22.97 23.83 21.48
C ASP A 664 21.53 23.41 21.17
N GLY A 665 20.75 23.13 22.20
CA GLY A 665 19.37 22.68 22.01
C GLY A 665 18.60 22.52 23.29
N PHE A 666 17.51 21.75 23.19
CA PHE A 666 16.69 21.46 24.35
C PHE A 666 16.08 20.06 24.27
N ILE A 667 15.94 19.48 25.46
CA ILE A 667 15.23 18.22 25.71
C ILE A 667 13.89 18.59 26.33
N SER A 668 12.80 18.04 25.81
CA SER A 668 11.46 18.24 26.39
C SER A 668 10.84 16.91 26.76
N ASN A 669 10.43 16.79 28.01
CA ASN A 669 9.53 15.74 28.48
C ASN A 669 8.09 16.25 28.37
N VAL A 670 7.33 15.63 27.48
CA VAL A 670 5.96 16.04 27.13
C VAL A 670 5.01 14.94 27.56
N THR A 671 3.99 15.32 28.31
CA THR A 671 2.86 14.46 28.66
C THR A 671 1.64 14.94 27.89
N GLU A 672 1.09 14.08 27.04
CA GLU A 672 -0.11 14.34 26.26
C GLU A 672 -1.25 13.48 26.82
N LYS A 673 -2.37 14.13 27.18
CA LYS A 673 -3.61 13.43 27.53
C LYS A 673 -4.62 13.66 26.42
N ARG A 674 -4.89 12.62 25.62
CA ARG A 674 -5.66 12.74 24.37
C ARG A 674 -6.51 11.52 24.09
N SER A 675 -7.65 11.73 23.44
CA SER A 675 -8.55 10.70 22.89
C SER A 675 -8.44 10.62 21.37
N TYR A 676 -8.95 9.56 20.76
CA TYR A 676 -9.00 9.48 19.30
C TYR A 676 -9.94 10.54 18.70
N SER A 677 -10.98 10.97 19.40
CA SER A 677 -11.81 12.10 18.94
C SER A 677 -11.04 13.40 18.76
N ASP A 678 -9.97 13.61 19.53
CA ASP A 678 -9.13 14.80 19.37
C ASP A 678 -8.32 14.77 18.07
N VAL A 679 -8.18 13.62 17.41
CA VAL A 679 -7.54 13.43 16.09
C VAL A 679 -8.53 13.04 14.99
N GLY A 680 -9.82 13.25 15.22
CA GLY A 680 -10.92 13.02 14.27
C GLY A 680 -11.53 11.62 14.31
N GLY A 681 -11.05 10.73 15.17
CA GLY A 681 -11.62 9.41 15.40
C GLY A 681 -12.91 9.42 16.23
N LYS A 682 -13.45 8.23 16.53
CA LYS A 682 -14.72 8.10 17.28
C LYS A 682 -14.54 7.87 18.78
N ALA A 683 -13.40 7.33 19.21
CA ALA A 683 -13.19 6.96 20.61
C ALA A 683 -12.87 8.19 21.48
N VAL A 684 -13.69 8.41 22.51
CA VAL A 684 -13.63 9.57 23.42
C VAL A 684 -12.83 9.34 24.70
N LEU A 685 -12.43 8.09 24.97
CA LEU A 685 -11.65 7.77 26.17
C LEU A 685 -10.23 8.35 26.02
N SER A 686 -9.87 9.30 26.87
CA SER A 686 -8.52 9.87 26.88
C SER A 686 -7.48 8.87 27.41
N LYS A 687 -6.33 8.82 26.74
CA LYS A 687 -5.13 8.12 27.14
C LYS A 687 -4.04 9.13 27.47
N THR A 688 -3.26 8.86 28.51
CA THR A 688 -2.05 9.64 28.81
C THR A 688 -0.85 8.92 28.23
N MET A 689 -0.02 9.64 27.49
CA MET A 689 1.22 9.12 26.95
C MET A 689 2.32 10.15 27.14
N ASN A 690 3.55 9.68 27.25
CA ASN A 690 4.70 10.53 27.45
C ASN A 690 5.67 10.38 26.27
N LEU A 691 6.41 11.45 25.98
CA LEU A 691 7.50 11.40 25.04
C LEU A 691 8.64 12.33 25.48
N ILE A 692 9.86 11.92 25.16
CA ILE A 692 11.03 12.79 25.18
C ILE A 692 11.30 13.26 23.74
N THR A 693 11.46 14.56 23.54
CA THR A 693 12.00 15.11 22.29
C THR A 693 13.36 15.76 22.50
N VAL A 694 14.20 15.73 21.48
CA VAL A 694 15.46 16.47 21.40
C VAL A 694 15.40 17.40 20.20
N LYS A 695 15.44 18.72 20.45
CA LYS A 695 15.21 19.72 19.42
C LYS A 695 16.35 20.74 19.36
N ILE A 696 16.68 21.16 18.15
CA ILE A 696 17.70 22.17 17.85
C ILE A 696 17.04 23.33 17.12
N ALA A 697 17.18 24.54 17.65
CA ALA A 697 16.80 25.76 16.93
C ALA A 697 17.89 26.10 15.91
N LEU A 698 17.53 26.18 14.63
CA LEU A 698 18.48 26.43 13.56
C LEU A 698 18.85 27.92 13.50
N LYS A 699 20.15 28.21 13.45
CA LYS A 699 20.67 29.56 13.28
C LYS A 699 20.77 29.90 11.78
N LEU A 700 20.41 31.13 11.42
CA LEU A 700 20.55 31.65 10.06
C LEU A 700 22.04 31.88 9.73
N VAL A 701 22.50 31.43 8.56
CA VAL A 701 23.91 31.56 8.14
C VAL A 701 24.16 32.87 7.40
N THR A 702 23.19 33.33 6.58
CA THR A 702 23.28 34.59 5.82
C THR A 702 21.95 35.33 5.84
N SER A 703 21.94 36.60 6.30
CA SER A 703 20.78 37.48 6.23
C SER A 703 20.79 38.28 4.90
N SER A 704 20.14 37.79 3.84
CA SER A 704 19.87 38.61 2.65
C SER A 704 18.56 39.36 2.81
N SER A 705 18.55 40.67 2.54
CA SER A 705 17.41 41.59 2.75
C SER A 705 16.32 41.55 1.67
N SER A 706 16.44 40.71 0.63
CA SER A 706 15.42 40.59 -0.44
C SER A 706 14.49 39.39 -0.21
N GLY A 707 13.18 39.63 -0.11
CA GLY A 707 12.15 38.65 0.30
C GLY A 707 11.87 37.45 -0.62
N ASN A 708 12.65 37.23 -1.67
CA ASN A 708 12.47 36.11 -2.61
C ASN A 708 13.68 35.15 -2.73
N GLN A 709 14.78 35.41 -2.01
CA GLN A 709 15.95 34.52 -2.02
C GLN A 709 15.87 33.48 -0.90
N TRP A 710 16.34 32.26 -1.19
CA TRP A 710 16.49 31.22 -0.18
C TRP A 710 17.57 31.63 0.83
N GLN A 711 17.20 31.74 2.10
CA GLN A 711 18.12 31.99 3.19
C GLN A 711 18.53 30.66 3.82
N ALA A 712 19.83 30.39 3.86
CA ALA A 712 20.38 29.14 4.39
C ALA A 712 20.48 29.16 5.93
N PHE A 713 20.22 28.01 6.53
CA PHE A 713 20.38 27.74 7.96
C PHE A 713 21.59 26.86 8.21
N GLN A 714 22.06 26.84 9.47
CA GLN A 714 23.20 26.02 9.87
C GLN A 714 22.97 24.54 9.47
N PRO A 715 23.93 23.87 8.83
CA PRO A 715 23.88 22.42 8.64
C PRO A 715 23.75 21.68 9.97
N LEU A 716 23.01 20.59 9.98
CA LEU A 716 22.95 19.67 11.13
C LEU A 716 23.57 18.34 10.75
N MET A 717 24.42 17.81 11.62
CA MET A 717 25.02 16.48 11.45
C MET A 717 25.01 15.75 12.78
N TYR A 718 24.49 14.52 12.82
CA TYR A 718 24.40 13.72 14.03
C TYR A 718 24.29 12.22 13.73
N SER A 719 24.54 11.40 14.74
CA SER A 719 24.27 9.96 14.72
C SER A 719 23.21 9.63 15.76
N TYR A 720 22.30 8.74 15.41
CA TYR A 720 21.25 8.23 16.28
C TYR A 720 21.32 6.71 16.35
N TYR A 721 21.50 6.18 17.56
CA TYR A 721 21.47 4.76 17.84
C TYR A 721 20.18 4.45 18.63
N PRO A 722 19.17 3.84 17.98
CA PRO A 722 17.90 3.51 18.64
C PRO A 722 18.06 2.51 19.79
N HIS A 723 19.07 1.65 19.71
CA HIS A 723 19.34 0.59 20.67
C HIS A 723 20.84 0.40 20.87
N LEU A 724 21.23 0.40 22.13
CA LEU A 724 22.50 -0.01 22.68
C LEU A 724 22.20 -0.85 23.95
N PRO A 725 23.12 -1.73 24.38
CA PRO A 725 22.96 -2.47 25.62
C PRO A 725 22.65 -1.56 26.83
N ALA A 726 21.75 -2.00 27.72
CA ALA A 726 21.37 -1.22 28.90
C ALA A 726 22.52 -1.01 29.89
N ASP A 727 23.45 -1.96 29.92
CA ASP A 727 24.64 -2.01 30.77
C ASP A 727 25.87 -1.38 30.10
N ILE A 728 25.69 -0.67 28.98
CA ILE A 728 26.79 0.05 28.33
C ILE A 728 27.45 1.01 29.33
N THR A 729 28.77 0.85 29.46
CA THR A 729 29.61 1.67 30.34
C THR A 729 30.00 2.97 29.66
N ASP A 730 30.33 4.00 30.45
CA ASP A 730 30.82 5.27 29.92
C ASP A 730 32.08 5.06 29.06
N ASP A 731 32.99 4.16 29.46
CA ASP A 731 34.19 3.80 28.68
C ASP A 731 33.85 3.18 27.31
N GLN A 732 32.85 2.29 27.24
CA GLN A 732 32.41 1.70 25.97
C GLN A 732 31.76 2.73 25.06
N LEU A 733 31.10 3.71 25.65
CA LEU A 733 30.39 4.77 24.96
C LEU A 733 31.36 5.83 24.42
N ASP A 734 32.35 6.19 25.22
CA ASP A 734 33.52 6.98 24.80
C ASP A 734 34.31 6.23 23.73
N GLY A 735 34.47 4.92 23.87
CA GLY A 735 35.05 4.05 22.86
C GLY A 735 34.27 4.11 21.53
N LEU A 736 32.93 4.03 21.59
CA LEU A 736 32.07 4.15 20.41
C LEU A 736 32.24 5.52 19.73
N MET A 737 32.19 6.61 20.50
CA MET A 737 32.39 7.97 19.98
C MET A 737 33.75 8.15 19.28
N ASN A 738 34.80 7.58 19.84
CA ASN A 738 36.15 7.70 19.31
C ASN A 738 36.46 6.66 18.22
N SER A 739 35.59 5.66 18.03
CA SER A 739 35.81 4.59 17.06
C SER A 739 35.61 5.04 15.61
N TYR A 740 34.78 6.08 15.41
CA TYR A 740 34.40 6.53 14.08
C TYR A 740 34.49 8.04 13.92
N THR A 741 34.53 8.47 12.66
CA THR A 741 34.47 9.87 12.28
C THR A 741 33.36 10.07 11.26
N LEU A 742 32.54 11.10 11.47
CA LEU A 742 31.45 11.49 10.58
C LEU A 742 31.78 12.85 9.94
N PHE A 743 31.68 12.94 8.62
CA PHE A 743 31.97 14.16 7.87
C PHE A 743 30.95 14.43 6.78
N PHE A 744 30.75 15.73 6.51
CA PHE A 744 29.97 16.21 5.39
C PHE A 744 30.85 16.93 4.37
N ASN A 745 30.73 16.58 3.09
CA ASN A 745 31.47 17.18 1.97
C ASN A 745 32.99 17.31 2.23
N ASP A 746 33.54 18.52 2.20
CA ASP A 746 34.96 18.81 2.39
C ASP A 746 35.40 18.78 3.86
N GLY A 747 34.47 18.49 4.78
CA GLY A 747 34.67 18.50 6.23
C GLY A 747 34.36 19.85 6.87
N SER A 748 34.08 20.91 6.10
CA SER A 748 33.60 22.18 6.63
C SER A 748 32.19 22.02 7.19
N GLN A 749 31.95 22.66 8.34
CA GLN A 749 30.61 22.73 8.95
C GLN A 749 29.88 24.04 8.58
N THR A 750 30.46 24.81 7.67
CA THR A 750 29.96 26.12 7.25
C THR A 750 30.03 26.26 5.73
N GLY A 751 29.16 27.08 5.15
CA GLY A 751 29.15 27.35 3.71
C GLY A 751 28.39 26.32 2.86
N HIS A 752 27.83 25.27 3.47
CA HIS A 752 26.97 24.30 2.79
C HIS A 752 25.50 24.71 2.83
N THR A 753 24.82 24.56 1.70
CA THR A 753 23.42 24.96 1.52
C THR A 753 22.63 23.88 0.78
N VAL A 754 21.30 24.01 0.76
CA VAL A 754 20.44 23.11 -0.03
C VAL A 754 20.73 23.18 -1.54
N ASP A 755 21.40 24.22 -2.02
CA ASP A 755 21.70 24.43 -3.43
C ASP A 755 23.08 23.88 -3.84
N ASP A 756 23.83 23.28 -2.91
CA ASP A 756 25.06 22.56 -3.21
C ASP A 756 24.80 21.52 -4.31
N SER A 757 25.73 21.43 -5.27
CA SER A 757 25.68 20.46 -6.37
C SER A 757 25.82 19.02 -5.88
N THR A 758 26.50 18.83 -4.75
CA THR A 758 26.77 17.53 -4.14
C THR A 758 26.47 17.54 -2.63
N GLY A 759 25.97 16.42 -2.13
CA GLY A 759 25.94 16.15 -0.69
C GLY A 759 26.60 14.82 -0.40
N MET A 760 27.63 14.82 0.45
CA MET A 760 28.40 13.63 0.80
C MET A 760 28.41 13.43 2.31
N LEU A 761 27.76 12.39 2.82
CA LEU A 761 27.86 11.96 4.21
C LEU A 761 28.80 10.76 4.29
N SER A 762 29.91 10.91 5.01
CA SER A 762 30.94 9.88 5.15
C SER A 762 31.07 9.42 6.59
N TYR A 763 30.90 8.12 6.82
CA TYR A 763 31.24 7.44 8.06
C TYR A 763 32.54 6.63 7.86
N THR A 764 33.50 6.78 8.78
CA THR A 764 34.76 6.05 8.73
C THR A 764 35.02 5.42 10.10
N GLN A 765 35.28 4.11 10.13
CA GLN A 765 35.63 3.38 11.35
C GLN A 765 36.84 2.49 11.06
N GLY A 766 37.97 2.76 11.72
CA GLY A 766 39.25 2.13 11.40
C GLY A 766 39.63 2.33 9.93
N GLY A 767 39.88 1.23 9.19
CA GLY A 767 40.21 1.25 7.76
C GLY A 767 39.02 1.18 6.81
N ASN A 768 37.80 1.08 7.35
CA ASN A 768 36.57 0.98 6.56
C ASN A 768 35.91 2.35 6.43
N LYS A 769 35.36 2.62 5.25
CA LYS A 769 34.69 3.90 4.96
C LYS A 769 33.39 3.65 4.19
N ILE A 770 32.31 4.25 4.65
CA ILE A 770 30.97 4.14 4.05
C ILE A 770 30.53 5.57 3.71
N ILE A 771 30.19 5.80 2.46
CA ILE A 771 29.90 7.14 1.95
C ILE A 771 28.58 7.11 1.20
N ALA A 772 27.62 7.90 1.66
CA ALA A 772 26.43 8.26 0.91
C ALA A 772 26.72 9.55 0.13
N LEU A 773 26.73 9.46 -1.19
CA LEU A 773 27.08 10.55 -2.09
C LEU A 773 25.95 10.84 -3.07
N ASN A 774 25.43 12.06 -3.01
CA ASN A 774 24.36 12.56 -3.86
C ASN A 774 24.89 13.62 -4.80
N PHE A 775 24.74 13.39 -6.10
CA PHE A 775 24.96 14.36 -7.17
C PHE A 775 23.61 14.92 -7.59
N TYR A 776 23.28 16.14 -7.16
CA TYR A 776 22.01 16.78 -7.52
C TYR A 776 22.03 17.26 -8.98
N ASN A 777 23.21 17.59 -9.49
CA ASN A 777 23.50 17.91 -10.88
C ASN A 777 24.87 17.32 -11.30
N PRO A 778 25.18 17.27 -12.61
CA PRO A 778 26.48 16.78 -13.09
C PRO A 778 27.64 17.53 -12.41
N SER A 779 28.47 16.82 -11.66
CA SER A 779 29.50 17.44 -10.82
C SER A 779 30.53 16.41 -10.36
N THR A 780 31.57 16.90 -9.66
CA THR A 780 32.65 16.09 -9.08
C THR A 780 32.69 16.30 -7.58
N ALA A 781 32.83 15.20 -6.84
CA ALA A 781 33.04 15.21 -5.40
C ALA A 781 34.42 14.64 -5.07
N THR A 782 35.16 15.31 -4.18
CA THR A 782 36.41 14.80 -3.63
C THR A 782 36.10 13.99 -2.38
N LEU A 783 36.56 12.74 -2.31
CA LEU A 783 36.29 11.88 -1.16
C LEU A 783 37.09 12.37 0.06
N TYR A 784 36.39 12.54 1.19
CA TYR A 784 36.98 13.06 2.41
C TYR A 784 38.29 12.37 2.81
N GLY A 785 39.32 13.12 3.17
CA GLY A 785 40.62 12.59 3.61
C GLY A 785 41.43 11.90 2.49
N SER A 786 41.12 12.16 1.21
CA SER A 786 41.87 11.62 0.07
C SER A 786 41.94 12.62 -1.08
N ALA A 787 42.88 12.40 -2.01
CA ALA A 787 42.91 13.11 -3.30
C ALA A 787 41.98 12.47 -4.35
N ASN A 788 41.26 11.42 -3.98
CA ASN A 788 40.43 10.65 -4.90
C ASN A 788 39.13 11.40 -5.17
N THR A 789 38.71 11.41 -6.43
CA THR A 789 37.48 12.09 -6.84
C THR A 789 36.52 11.11 -7.49
N VAL A 790 35.23 11.40 -7.32
CA VAL A 790 34.12 10.72 -7.98
C VAL A 790 33.36 11.76 -8.79
N THR A 791 33.26 11.56 -10.09
CA THR A 791 32.56 12.46 -11.02
C THR A 791 31.33 11.74 -11.57
N SER A 792 30.19 12.42 -11.57
CA SER A 792 28.96 11.95 -12.21
C SER A 792 28.57 12.89 -13.36
N SER A 793 28.29 12.33 -14.53
CA SER A 793 27.81 13.10 -15.69
C SER A 793 26.33 13.52 -15.59
N ALA A 794 25.61 13.03 -14.58
CA ALA A 794 24.17 13.22 -14.41
C ALA A 794 23.80 13.27 -12.92
N THR A 795 22.53 13.58 -12.64
CA THR A 795 21.96 13.40 -11.30
C THR A 795 22.06 11.93 -10.90
N ALA A 796 22.66 11.65 -9.74
CA ALA A 796 22.91 10.29 -9.28
C ALA A 796 22.95 10.21 -7.75
N GLN A 797 22.50 9.08 -7.22
CA GLN A 797 22.75 8.67 -5.84
C GLN A 797 23.76 7.52 -5.87
N VAL A 798 24.81 7.61 -5.06
CA VAL A 798 25.92 6.68 -5.00
C VAL A 798 26.15 6.25 -3.55
N LEU A 799 26.21 4.94 -3.32
CA LEU A 799 26.71 4.35 -2.08
C LEU A 799 28.09 3.78 -2.35
N PHE A 800 29.12 4.34 -1.70
CA PHE A 800 30.50 3.93 -1.83
C PHE A 800 30.99 3.33 -0.52
N VAL A 801 31.40 2.07 -0.56
CA VAL A 801 31.92 1.32 0.58
C VAL A 801 33.35 0.91 0.29
N GLN A 802 34.27 1.26 1.18
CA GLN A 802 35.67 0.89 1.14
C GLN A 802 35.99 0.00 2.34
N THR A 803 36.68 -1.10 2.06
CA THR A 803 37.30 -1.96 3.07
C THR A 803 38.78 -2.13 2.73
N SER A 804 39.55 -2.81 3.58
CA SER A 804 40.97 -3.14 3.28
C SER A 804 41.16 -3.95 1.99
N LYS A 805 40.14 -4.68 1.52
CA LYS A 805 40.25 -5.59 0.37
C LYS A 805 39.51 -5.12 -0.89
N GLN A 806 38.50 -4.28 -0.75
CA GLN A 806 37.64 -3.93 -1.89
C GLN A 806 36.99 -2.55 -1.76
N TYR A 807 36.61 -2.00 -2.91
CA TYR A 807 35.63 -0.93 -3.07
C TYR A 807 34.33 -1.52 -3.63
N THR A 808 33.19 -1.20 -3.03
CA THR A 808 31.85 -1.52 -3.55
C THR A 808 31.14 -0.21 -3.82
N ILE A 809 30.69 0.00 -5.06
CA ILE A 809 29.98 1.20 -5.48
C ILE A 809 28.61 0.77 -6.02
N THR A 810 27.53 1.29 -5.45
CA THR A 810 26.17 1.12 -5.96
C THR A 810 25.65 2.47 -6.46
N ILE A 811 25.04 2.50 -7.64
CA ILE A 811 24.59 3.72 -8.32
C ILE A 811 23.10 3.61 -8.68
N ARG A 812 22.36 4.71 -8.57
CA ARG A 812 20.96 4.87 -9.01
C ARG A 812 20.75 6.27 -9.58
N ASN A 813 19.83 6.44 -10.55
CA ASN A 813 19.27 7.76 -10.85
C ASN A 813 18.02 8.01 -9.98
N PRO A 814 18.04 8.91 -9.00
CA PRO A 814 16.90 9.08 -8.09
C PRO A 814 15.71 9.84 -8.69
N THR A 815 15.86 10.52 -9.83
CA THR A 815 14.86 11.44 -10.39
C THR A 815 14.23 10.97 -11.70
N SER A 816 14.90 10.12 -12.49
CA SER A 816 14.43 9.74 -13.82
C SER A 816 13.51 8.52 -13.83
N PHE A 817 12.33 8.67 -14.44
CA PHE A 817 11.38 7.57 -14.66
C PHE A 817 11.83 6.66 -15.81
N THR A 818 12.47 7.23 -16.84
CA THR A 818 13.05 6.49 -17.96
C THR A 818 14.54 6.20 -17.70
N THR A 819 15.08 5.20 -18.39
CA THR A 819 16.51 4.88 -18.28
C THR A 819 17.36 6.00 -18.89
N THR A 820 18.19 6.62 -18.07
CA THR A 820 19.17 7.65 -18.49
C THR A 820 20.58 7.12 -18.37
N GLU A 821 21.46 7.57 -19.24
CA GLU A 821 22.88 7.27 -19.14
C GLU A 821 23.55 8.07 -18.03
N ILE A 822 24.23 7.37 -17.13
CA ILE A 822 25.10 7.94 -16.09
C ILE A 822 26.50 7.42 -16.33
N ARG A 823 27.43 8.33 -16.59
CA ARG A 823 28.87 8.04 -16.57
C ARG A 823 29.41 8.42 -15.20
N LEU A 824 29.92 7.42 -14.48
CA LEU A 824 30.62 7.59 -13.22
C LEU A 824 32.12 7.43 -13.46
N GLU A 825 32.91 8.40 -12.99
CA GLU A 825 34.36 8.39 -13.08
C GLU A 825 34.97 8.35 -11.68
N LEU A 826 35.84 7.38 -11.42
CA LEU A 826 36.63 7.27 -10.20
C LEU A 826 38.07 7.62 -10.55
N ASN A 827 38.61 8.73 -10.01
CA ASN A 827 39.97 9.18 -10.29
C ASN A 827 40.85 9.13 -9.04
N GLY A 828 42.12 8.78 -9.21
CA GLY A 828 43.12 8.76 -8.12
C GLY A 828 43.24 7.44 -7.37
N PHE A 829 42.49 6.42 -7.76
CA PHE A 829 42.51 5.09 -7.13
C PHE A 829 43.67 4.25 -7.69
N THR A 830 44.80 4.23 -6.99
CA THR A 830 46.06 3.62 -7.47
C THR A 830 46.24 2.15 -7.12
N ASP A 831 45.39 1.59 -6.27
CA ASP A 831 45.47 0.22 -5.73
C ASP A 831 44.41 -0.73 -6.33
N MET A 832 43.79 -0.36 -7.45
CA MET A 832 42.78 -1.18 -8.13
C MET A 832 43.41 -2.38 -8.84
N ALA A 833 43.21 -3.60 -8.33
CA ALA A 833 43.77 -4.82 -8.89
C ALA A 833 42.85 -5.50 -9.91
N SER A 834 41.53 -5.47 -9.71
CA SER A 834 40.53 -5.98 -10.66
C SER A 834 39.19 -5.30 -10.47
N VAL A 835 38.40 -5.22 -11.54
CA VAL A 835 37.07 -4.60 -11.54
C VAL A 835 36.04 -5.58 -12.07
N GLN A 836 34.92 -5.70 -11.36
CA GLN A 836 33.71 -6.37 -11.80
C GLN A 836 32.56 -5.38 -11.73
N HIS A 837 31.66 -5.39 -12.70
CA HIS A 837 30.48 -4.52 -12.65
C HIS A 837 29.29 -5.13 -13.37
N TRP A 838 28.10 -4.76 -12.92
CA TRP A 838 26.82 -5.24 -13.44
C TRP A 838 25.99 -4.08 -14.04
N CYS A 839 26.67 -3.20 -14.78
CA CYS A 839 26.05 -2.10 -15.54
C CYS A 839 25.75 -2.55 -16.98
N THR A 840 24.83 -1.85 -17.66
CA THR A 840 24.30 -2.26 -18.98
C THR A 840 25.22 -2.03 -20.18
N THR A 841 26.17 -1.09 -20.12
CA THR A 841 26.85 -0.56 -21.32
C THR A 841 28.39 -0.65 -21.34
N GLY A 842 29.01 -1.35 -20.40
CA GLY A 842 30.48 -1.52 -20.34
C GLY A 842 31.23 -0.33 -19.70
N GLY A 843 32.44 -0.59 -19.22
CA GLY A 843 33.37 0.42 -18.66
C GLY A 843 34.71 0.46 -19.40
N SER A 844 35.49 1.50 -19.16
CA SER A 844 36.86 1.65 -19.69
C SER A 844 37.80 2.08 -18.56
N THR A 845 39.08 1.67 -18.64
CA THR A 845 40.08 2.04 -17.63
C THR A 845 41.23 2.83 -18.25
N GLY A 846 41.68 3.84 -17.52
CA GLY A 846 43.01 4.44 -17.67
C GLY A 846 43.93 3.98 -16.54
N ALA A 847 45.17 4.50 -16.48
CA ALA A 847 46.18 4.06 -15.51
C ALA A 847 45.75 4.16 -14.03
N ASN A 848 44.98 5.19 -13.65
CA ASN A 848 44.47 5.42 -12.28
C ASN A 848 42.98 5.81 -12.25
N ASN A 849 42.26 5.59 -13.36
CA ASN A 849 40.90 6.07 -13.54
C ASN A 849 39.99 4.92 -13.99
N LEU A 850 38.84 4.77 -13.34
CA LEU A 850 37.78 3.85 -13.76
C LEU A 850 36.59 4.66 -14.27
N TYR A 851 36.12 4.33 -15.47
CA TYR A 851 34.93 4.90 -16.06
C TYR A 851 33.89 3.80 -16.25
N VAL A 852 32.70 3.98 -15.68
CA VAL A 852 31.58 3.04 -15.85
C VAL A 852 30.37 3.81 -16.33
N VAL A 853 29.75 3.30 -17.39
CA VAL A 853 28.52 3.85 -17.94
C VAL A 853 27.37 2.90 -17.58
N GLY A 854 26.35 3.42 -16.93
CA GLY A 854 25.11 2.70 -16.65
C GLY A 854 23.90 3.42 -17.24
N ARG A 855 23.03 2.69 -17.93
CA ARG A 855 21.68 3.19 -18.26
C ARG A 855 20.72 2.81 -17.14
N LEU A 856 20.37 3.79 -16.31
CA LEU A 856 19.64 3.59 -15.06
C LEU A 856 18.37 4.44 -15.04
N SER A 857 17.25 3.81 -14.68
CA SER A 857 16.04 4.48 -14.20
C SER A 857 16.07 4.61 -12.68
N ARG A 858 15.02 5.16 -12.10
CA ARG A 858 14.81 5.21 -10.64
C ARG A 858 14.74 3.87 -9.95
N THR A 859 14.26 2.82 -10.60
CA THR A 859 14.12 1.47 -10.00
C THR A 859 15.36 0.61 -10.22
N ALA A 860 16.15 0.93 -11.25
CA ALA A 860 17.38 0.21 -11.55
C ALA A 860 18.55 0.67 -10.69
N THR A 861 19.38 -0.28 -10.28
CA THR A 861 20.69 0.00 -9.67
C THR A 861 21.77 -0.66 -10.51
N CYS A 862 22.97 -0.08 -10.49
CA CYS A 862 24.18 -0.77 -10.93
C CYS A 862 25.13 -0.93 -9.76
N GLN A 863 25.83 -2.08 -9.71
CA GLN A 863 26.90 -2.34 -8.77
C GLN A 863 28.24 -2.50 -9.47
N ILE A 864 29.29 -1.98 -8.83
CA ILE A 864 30.69 -2.06 -9.24
C ILE A 864 31.47 -2.56 -8.01
N VAL A 865 32.28 -3.59 -8.20
CA VAL A 865 33.19 -4.11 -7.17
C VAL A 865 34.61 -4.04 -7.71
N VAL A 866 35.47 -3.37 -6.96
CA VAL A 866 36.89 -3.24 -7.28
C VAL A 866 37.70 -3.91 -6.19
N THR A 867 38.47 -4.93 -6.55
CA THR A 867 39.42 -5.59 -5.63
C THR A 867 40.67 -4.74 -5.50
N ARG A 868 41.19 -4.59 -4.28
CA ARG A 868 42.38 -3.79 -3.96
C ARG A 868 43.63 -4.68 -3.90
N GLY A 869 44.78 -4.18 -4.34
CA GLY A 869 46.05 -4.93 -4.31
C GLY A 869 47.31 -4.05 -4.31
N ALA A 870 48.40 -4.58 -3.76
CA ALA A 870 49.66 -3.85 -3.56
C ALA A 870 50.53 -3.67 -4.83
N SER A 871 50.27 -4.46 -5.87
CA SER A 871 50.93 -4.37 -7.18
C SER A 871 49.91 -4.73 -8.28
N PRO A 872 49.06 -3.77 -8.68
CA PRO A 872 48.00 -4.05 -9.63
C PRO A 872 48.56 -4.31 -11.03
N ALA A 873 48.14 -5.39 -11.67
CA ALA A 873 48.32 -5.55 -13.11
C ALA A 873 47.55 -4.43 -13.84
N PRO A 874 48.00 -3.95 -15.02
CA PRO A 874 47.26 -2.95 -15.76
C PRO A 874 45.84 -3.47 -16.06
N LEU A 875 44.83 -2.71 -15.63
CA LEU A 875 43.44 -3.03 -15.90
C LEU A 875 43.18 -3.04 -17.41
N PRO A 876 42.28 -3.91 -17.91
CA PRO A 876 41.95 -3.93 -19.33
C PRO A 876 41.28 -2.62 -19.74
N SER A 877 41.68 -2.09 -20.91
CA SER A 877 41.17 -0.82 -21.44
C SER A 877 39.65 -0.82 -21.66
N ASN A 878 39.07 -1.99 -21.88
CA ASN A 878 37.62 -2.22 -21.92
C ASN A 878 37.25 -3.27 -20.88
N ILE A 879 36.29 -2.95 -20.02
CA ILE A 879 35.70 -3.89 -19.05
C ILE A 879 34.26 -4.16 -19.51
N PRO A 880 33.96 -5.35 -20.06
CA PRO A 880 32.59 -5.71 -20.36
C PRO A 880 31.80 -5.95 -19.06
N PRO A 881 30.46 -5.82 -19.07
CA PRO A 881 29.63 -6.21 -17.95
C PRO A 881 29.93 -7.65 -17.51
N SER A 882 30.04 -7.87 -16.21
CA SER A 882 30.24 -9.19 -15.62
C SER A 882 29.07 -10.11 -15.96
N THR A 883 29.39 -11.35 -16.33
CA THR A 883 28.40 -12.43 -16.47
C THR A 883 28.00 -12.93 -15.08
N GLY A 884 26.72 -13.19 -14.84
CA GLY A 884 26.20 -13.67 -13.55
C GLY A 884 25.51 -12.57 -12.73
N ARG A 885 25.06 -12.93 -11.53
CA ARG A 885 24.29 -12.02 -10.66
C ARG A 885 25.20 -11.04 -9.93
N PRO A 886 24.76 -9.77 -9.71
CA PRO A 886 25.47 -8.86 -8.84
C PRO A 886 25.53 -9.41 -7.39
N PRO A 887 26.50 -8.99 -6.58
CA PRO A 887 26.66 -9.39 -5.19
C PRO A 887 25.40 -9.15 -4.37
N TYR A 888 24.67 -8.09 -4.70
CA TYR A 888 23.35 -7.83 -4.18
C TYR A 888 22.37 -7.60 -5.32
N VAL A 889 21.26 -8.34 -5.27
CA VAL A 889 20.10 -8.13 -6.12
C VAL A 889 19.05 -7.47 -5.24
N PRO A 890 18.56 -6.27 -5.61
CA PRO A 890 17.44 -5.66 -4.91
C PRO A 890 16.28 -6.65 -4.80
N PRO A 891 15.56 -6.66 -3.68
CA PRO A 891 14.45 -7.59 -3.47
C PRO A 891 13.29 -7.39 -4.48
N SER A 892 13.31 -6.29 -5.26
CA SER A 892 12.34 -5.96 -6.31
C SER A 892 12.48 -6.72 -7.63
N LYS A 893 13.48 -7.59 -7.83
CA LYS A 893 13.46 -8.50 -8.99
C LYS A 893 12.82 -9.83 -8.59
N PRO A 894 11.71 -10.25 -9.24
CA PRO A 894 11.24 -11.62 -9.16
C PRO A 894 12.41 -12.58 -9.34
N LEU A 895 12.61 -13.46 -8.37
CA LEU A 895 13.50 -14.58 -8.52
C LEU A 895 12.78 -15.64 -9.37
N ASP A 896 12.54 -15.34 -10.64
CA ASP A 896 12.12 -16.37 -11.59
C ASP A 896 13.36 -17.18 -11.98
N ASP A 897 13.25 -18.47 -11.68
CA ASP A 897 14.17 -19.57 -11.94
C ASP A 897 15.57 -19.52 -11.28
N LEU A 898 15.97 -20.71 -10.80
CA LEU A 898 17.31 -21.08 -10.31
C LEU A 898 17.61 -20.80 -8.83
N LEU A 899 16.83 -21.38 -7.92
CA LEU A 899 17.34 -21.82 -6.60
C LEU A 899 16.63 -23.11 -6.13
N TYR A 900 16.72 -24.18 -6.93
CA TYR A 900 16.77 -25.57 -6.44
C TYR A 900 17.46 -26.43 -7.50
N ASP A 901 18.80 -26.37 -7.52
CA ASP A 901 19.57 -27.56 -7.88
C ASP A 901 20.45 -27.89 -6.68
N THR A 902 19.93 -28.79 -5.85
CA THR A 902 20.72 -29.52 -4.86
C THR A 902 20.73 -31.00 -5.23
N SER A 903 20.88 -31.33 -6.51
CA SER A 903 21.32 -32.67 -6.90
C SER A 903 22.84 -32.74 -6.74
N THR A 904 23.29 -33.22 -5.57
CA THR A 904 24.58 -33.89 -5.50
C THR A 904 24.42 -35.27 -6.13
N ASP A 905 24.28 -35.34 -7.45
CA ASP A 905 24.54 -36.57 -8.17
C ASP A 905 26.04 -36.66 -8.44
N ILE A 906 26.67 -37.55 -7.66
CA ILE A 906 28.03 -38.02 -7.85
C ILE A 906 28.13 -38.54 -9.28
N ILE A 907 29.04 -37.95 -10.06
CA ILE A 907 29.50 -38.50 -11.33
C ILE A 907 30.12 -39.88 -11.04
N ASN A 908 29.35 -40.94 -11.26
CA ASN A 908 29.88 -42.28 -11.46
C ASN A 908 29.90 -42.55 -12.97
N LEU A 909 31.10 -42.59 -13.53
CA LEU A 909 31.36 -43.14 -14.86
C LEU A 909 31.30 -44.68 -14.78
N PRO A 910 30.44 -45.36 -15.54
CA PRO A 910 30.67 -46.75 -15.88
C PRO A 910 31.20 -46.87 -17.31
N ASN A 911 32.17 -47.76 -17.45
CA ASN A 911 32.85 -48.13 -18.68
C ASN A 911 31.92 -48.51 -19.84
N ASN A 912 32.36 -48.13 -21.04
CA ASN A 912 31.92 -48.67 -22.33
C ASN A 912 32.06 -50.20 -22.38
N THR A 913 31.03 -50.89 -22.91
CA THR A 913 31.17 -51.86 -24.01
C THR A 913 29.81 -52.31 -24.58
N GLU A 914 29.72 -52.22 -25.92
CA GLU A 914 28.97 -53.08 -26.86
C GLU A 914 27.46 -52.91 -27.16
N ASN A 915 27.20 -52.61 -28.45
CA ASN A 915 26.22 -53.20 -29.40
C ASN A 915 24.73 -53.33 -28.97
N THR A 916 23.70 -52.91 -29.71
CA THR A 916 23.47 -52.85 -31.16
C THR A 916 22.10 -52.20 -31.45
N LYS A 917 22.03 -51.37 -32.51
CA LYS A 917 20.87 -50.98 -33.35
C LYS A 917 19.45 -51.01 -32.73
N ARG A 918 18.88 -49.81 -32.49
CA ARG A 918 17.46 -49.52 -32.78
C ARG A 918 17.34 -48.09 -33.32
N ILE A 919 16.68 -47.96 -34.47
CA ILE A 919 16.45 -46.73 -35.20
C ILE A 919 15.38 -45.91 -34.48
N ASP A 920 15.70 -44.67 -34.13
CA ASP A 920 14.82 -43.73 -33.42
C ASP A 920 13.61 -43.31 -34.26
N TRP A 921 12.42 -43.75 -33.81
CA TRP A 921 11.12 -43.29 -34.30
C TRP A 921 10.69 -41.92 -33.75
N ALA A 922 11.54 -41.25 -32.96
CA ALA A 922 11.19 -40.03 -32.24
C ALA A 922 11.15 -38.74 -33.10
N ILE A 923 11.68 -38.76 -34.33
CA ILE A 923 11.76 -37.55 -35.18
C ILE A 923 10.76 -37.58 -36.36
N VAL A 924 10.36 -38.77 -36.83
CA VAL A 924 9.49 -38.89 -38.03
C VAL A 924 8.01 -38.65 -37.71
N ALA A 925 7.55 -38.98 -36.49
CA ALA A 925 6.17 -38.81 -36.07
C ALA A 925 5.71 -37.33 -35.98
N PRO A 926 6.44 -36.42 -35.32
CA PRO A 926 5.99 -35.02 -35.20
C PRO A 926 6.02 -34.26 -36.54
N VAL A 927 6.97 -34.57 -37.42
CA VAL A 927 7.06 -33.93 -38.75
C VAL A 927 5.89 -34.37 -39.65
N SER A 928 5.51 -35.66 -39.60
CA SER A 928 4.37 -36.17 -40.37
C SER A 928 3.04 -35.58 -39.90
N ILE A 929 2.87 -35.39 -38.59
CA ILE A 929 1.67 -34.78 -38.01
C ILE A 929 1.57 -33.29 -38.38
N ALA A 930 2.68 -32.56 -38.38
CA ALA A 930 2.72 -31.16 -38.77
C ALA A 930 2.32 -30.96 -40.25
N VAL A 931 2.80 -31.82 -41.16
CA VAL A 931 2.46 -31.75 -42.59
C VAL A 931 0.96 -32.03 -42.82
N VAL A 932 0.37 -32.98 -42.09
CA VAL A 932 -1.07 -33.27 -42.17
C VAL A 932 -1.91 -32.10 -41.65
N LEU A 933 -1.52 -31.47 -40.54
CA LEU A 933 -2.20 -30.29 -40.00
C LEU A 933 -2.19 -29.12 -40.97
N ILE A 934 -1.06 -28.85 -41.62
CA ILE A 934 -0.95 -27.79 -42.63
C ILE A 934 -1.87 -28.07 -43.83
N ALA A 935 -1.91 -29.33 -44.30
CA ALA A 935 -2.80 -29.72 -45.40
C ALA A 935 -4.29 -29.56 -45.04
N VAL A 936 -4.69 -29.91 -43.81
CA VAL A 936 -6.07 -29.74 -43.32
C VAL A 936 -6.44 -28.25 -43.23
N CYS A 937 -5.54 -27.41 -42.71
CA CYS A 937 -5.76 -25.96 -42.66
C CYS A 937 -5.91 -25.35 -44.06
N ALA A 938 -5.12 -25.79 -45.04
CA ALA A 938 -5.23 -25.34 -46.42
C ALA A 938 -6.60 -25.72 -47.05
N VAL A 939 -7.08 -26.95 -46.80
CA VAL A 939 -8.40 -27.41 -47.29
C VAL A 939 -9.54 -26.60 -46.65
N ILE A 940 -9.47 -26.33 -45.34
CA ILE A 940 -10.49 -25.51 -44.65
C ILE A 940 -10.48 -24.06 -45.17
N GLY A 941 -9.30 -23.50 -45.44
CA GLY A 941 -9.16 -22.17 -46.04
C GLY A 941 -9.79 -22.08 -47.43
N ILE A 942 -9.50 -23.06 -48.29
CA ILE A 942 -10.09 -23.16 -49.64
C ILE A 942 -11.62 -23.34 -49.56
N TRP A 943 -12.11 -24.17 -48.63
CA TRP A 943 -13.55 -24.38 -48.44
C TRP A 943 -14.29 -23.12 -47.97
N LYS A 944 -13.73 -22.38 -47.00
CA LYS A 944 -14.30 -21.09 -46.56
C LYS A 944 -14.27 -20.04 -47.68
N PHE A 945 -13.19 -20.00 -48.47
CA PHE A 945 -13.10 -19.07 -49.61
C PHE A 945 -14.14 -19.38 -50.68
N LEU A 946 -14.37 -20.66 -50.99
CA LEU A 946 -15.42 -21.09 -51.92
C LEU A 946 -16.84 -20.83 -51.37
N SER A 947 -17.06 -20.98 -50.07
CA SER A 947 -18.34 -20.67 -49.42
C SER A 947 -18.67 -19.18 -49.51
N VAL A 948 -17.71 -18.30 -49.22
CA VAL A 948 -17.89 -16.84 -49.31
C VAL A 948 -18.13 -16.40 -50.75
N ARG A 949 -17.45 -17.01 -51.73
CA ARG A 949 -17.68 -16.74 -53.15
C ARG A 949 -19.11 -17.12 -53.58
N LYS A 950 -19.67 -18.20 -53.02
CA LYS A 950 -21.06 -18.63 -53.28
C LYS A 950 -22.07 -17.65 -52.68
N SER A 951 -21.81 -17.13 -51.48
CA SER A 951 -22.66 -16.12 -50.83
C SER A 951 -22.65 -14.77 -51.56
N ILE A 952 -21.50 -14.35 -52.12
CA ILE A 952 -21.39 -13.10 -52.89
C ILE A 952 -22.09 -13.21 -54.26
N ALA A 953 -22.14 -14.40 -54.87
CA ALA A 953 -22.88 -14.63 -56.10
C ALA A 953 -24.41 -14.50 -55.90
N CYS A 954 -24.93 -14.94 -54.75
CA CYS A 954 -26.35 -14.81 -54.39
C CYS A 954 -26.80 -13.35 -54.21
N VAL A 955 -25.96 -12.51 -53.58
CA VAL A 955 -26.26 -11.08 -53.37
C VAL A 955 -26.28 -10.29 -54.69
N ARG A 956 -25.59 -10.78 -55.72
CA ARG A 956 -25.52 -10.13 -57.04
C ARG A 956 -26.80 -10.34 -57.87
N GLU A 957 -27.54 -11.44 -57.65
CA GLU A 957 -28.83 -11.69 -58.33
C GLU A 957 -30.00 -10.93 -57.67
N GLU A 958 -29.98 -10.72 -56.35
CA GLU A 958 -31.02 -9.93 -55.65
C GLU A 958 -30.96 -8.41 -55.90
N LEU A 959 -29.80 -7.90 -56.32
CA LEU A 959 -29.62 -6.47 -56.64
C LEU A 959 -30.08 -6.07 -58.05
N GLN A 960 -30.48 -7.04 -58.91
CA GLN A 960 -30.94 -6.76 -60.28
C GLN A 960 -32.48 -6.66 -60.42
N THR A 961 -33.25 -6.80 -59.34
CA THR A 961 -34.74 -6.82 -59.40
C THR A 961 -35.47 -5.57 -58.89
N PHE A 962 -34.80 -4.46 -58.60
CA PHE A 962 -35.50 -3.22 -58.22
C PHE A 962 -35.84 -2.32 -59.42
N LYS A 963 -37.13 -2.28 -59.78
CA LYS A 963 -37.75 -1.25 -60.63
C LYS A 963 -37.94 0.08 -59.85
N PRO A 964 -37.95 1.24 -60.54
CA PRO A 964 -37.90 2.55 -59.90
C PRO A 964 -39.27 3.01 -59.39
N ILE A 965 -39.30 3.69 -58.25
CA ILE A 965 -40.47 4.44 -57.75
C ILE A 965 -40.13 5.93 -57.71
N ASN A 966 -41.06 6.71 -58.27
CA ASN A 966 -41.00 8.15 -58.56
C ASN A 966 -40.87 9.05 -57.32
N ILE A 967 -40.13 10.13 -57.51
CA ILE A 967 -40.05 11.33 -56.67
C ILE A 967 -41.01 12.40 -57.25
N PRO A 968 -41.72 13.17 -56.41
CA PRO A 968 -42.10 14.54 -56.77
C PRO A 968 -41.19 15.58 -56.10
N ASN A 969 -40.71 16.49 -56.94
CA ASN A 969 -39.92 17.69 -56.64
C ASN A 969 -40.57 18.53 -55.55
N THR A 970 -39.84 19.16 -54.63
CA THR A 970 -39.08 20.40 -54.87
C THR A 970 -38.17 20.72 -53.68
N ILE A 971 -36.91 21.07 -53.93
CA ILE A 971 -36.25 22.29 -53.42
C ILE A 971 -34.93 22.45 -54.19
N THR A 972 -34.77 23.66 -54.71
CA THR A 972 -33.74 24.17 -55.62
C THR A 972 -32.38 24.41 -54.93
N ARG A 973 -31.31 24.07 -55.67
CA ARG A 973 -29.93 24.60 -55.62
C ARG A 973 -29.89 26.14 -55.88
N PRO A 974 -28.75 26.88 -55.82
CA PRO A 974 -27.33 26.45 -55.76
C PRO A 974 -26.34 27.27 -54.87
N ASP A 975 -25.12 26.71 -54.77
CA ASP A 975 -23.78 27.32 -54.73
C ASP A 975 -23.35 28.37 -53.68
N SER A 976 -22.19 28.09 -53.07
CA SER A 976 -21.16 29.14 -52.88
C SER A 976 -19.74 28.54 -52.86
N ARG A 977 -18.87 29.17 -53.67
CA ARG A 977 -17.41 29.06 -53.70
C ARG A 977 -16.84 30.24 -52.90
N ALA A 978 -15.82 29.94 -52.10
CA ALA A 978 -14.58 30.70 -51.84
C ALA A 978 -14.58 32.08 -51.13
N SER A 979 -13.49 32.23 -50.36
CA SER A 979 -12.64 33.41 -50.04
C SER A 979 -12.92 34.32 -48.81
N ASP A 980 -11.94 34.28 -47.90
CA ASP A 980 -11.17 35.37 -47.26
C ASP A 980 -11.74 36.36 -46.20
N ALA A 981 -10.93 36.46 -45.13
CA ALA A 981 -10.49 37.64 -44.36
C ALA A 981 -11.42 38.41 -43.39
N SER A 982 -11.15 38.19 -42.09
CA SER A 982 -10.78 39.17 -41.04
C SER A 982 -11.68 40.38 -40.65
N LEU A 983 -11.75 40.57 -39.31
CA LEU A 983 -11.88 41.81 -38.50
C LEU A 983 -13.28 42.28 -38.01
N ILE A 984 -13.38 42.28 -36.67
CA ILE A 984 -13.83 43.37 -35.77
C ILE A 984 -15.35 43.58 -35.49
N GLN A 985 -15.61 43.75 -34.18
CA GLN A 985 -16.70 44.48 -33.48
C GLN A 985 -18.03 43.78 -33.12
N SER A 986 -18.16 43.55 -31.81
CA SER A 986 -19.36 43.65 -30.92
C SER A 986 -20.13 44.98 -31.12
N PRO A 987 -21.38 45.25 -30.61
CA PRO A 987 -22.21 44.52 -29.62
C PRO A 987 -23.73 44.41 -29.97
N ILE A 988 -24.50 43.91 -28.99
CA ILE A 988 -25.94 44.09 -28.73
C ILE A 988 -26.87 42.99 -29.27
N SER A 989 -27.42 42.19 -28.35
CA SER A 989 -28.69 41.49 -28.48
C SER A 989 -29.58 41.84 -27.28
N PRO A 990 -30.89 42.08 -27.46
CA PRO A 990 -31.82 42.48 -26.42
C PRO A 990 -32.41 41.29 -25.64
N GLU A 991 -32.98 41.67 -24.49
CA GLU A 991 -33.68 40.88 -23.46
C GLU A 991 -34.86 40.05 -23.97
N PHE A 992 -35.07 38.88 -23.33
CA PHE A 992 -36.39 38.42 -22.91
C PHE A 992 -36.27 37.71 -21.55
N ASN A 993 -37.17 38.06 -20.63
CA ASN A 993 -37.17 37.74 -19.20
C ASN A 993 -38.44 36.94 -18.82
N ILE A 994 -38.41 36.35 -17.61
CA ILE A 994 -39.49 35.78 -16.76
C ILE A 994 -39.67 34.25 -16.90
N SER A 995 -39.67 33.41 -15.84
CA SER A 995 -39.98 33.62 -14.41
C SER A 995 -39.15 32.77 -13.42
N ASN A 996 -38.85 33.39 -12.28
CA ASN A 996 -38.39 32.82 -11.01
C ASN A 996 -39.48 32.02 -10.27
N ASN A 997 -39.06 30.95 -9.60
CA ASN A 997 -39.59 30.52 -8.30
C ASN A 997 -38.46 29.81 -7.53
N CYS A 998 -37.72 30.57 -6.71
CA CYS A 998 -36.78 30.04 -5.72
C CYS A 998 -37.38 30.19 -4.32
N MET A 999 -37.19 29.16 -3.49
CA MET A 999 -37.51 29.10 -2.07
C MET A 999 -36.88 30.28 -1.31
N THR A 1000 -37.61 30.82 -0.33
CA THR A 1000 -37.15 31.93 0.50
C THR A 1000 -36.29 31.42 1.67
N ILE A 1001 -35.47 32.33 2.22
CA ILE A 1001 -34.51 32.06 3.30
C ILE A 1001 -35.20 31.50 4.57
N GLU A 1002 -36.48 31.81 4.81
CA GLU A 1002 -37.25 31.22 5.92
C GLU A 1002 -37.53 29.72 5.75
N ASP A 1003 -37.64 29.21 4.52
CA ASP A 1003 -37.78 27.77 4.26
C ASP A 1003 -36.44 27.04 4.46
N THR A 1004 -35.31 27.71 4.17
CA THR A 1004 -33.96 27.19 4.45
C THR A 1004 -33.68 27.10 5.96
N VAL A 1005 -34.17 28.07 6.74
CA VAL A 1005 -34.04 28.05 8.21
C VAL A 1005 -34.91 26.97 8.85
N ARG A 1006 -36.11 26.69 8.31
CA ARG A 1006 -36.95 25.58 8.77
C ARG A 1006 -36.35 24.19 8.48
N ILE A 1007 -35.61 24.04 7.38
CA ILE A 1007 -34.92 22.80 7.04
C ILE A 1007 -33.69 22.59 7.94
N SER A 1008 -32.93 23.65 8.27
CA SER A 1008 -31.79 23.53 9.18
C SER A 1008 -32.21 23.20 10.63
N GLN A 1009 -33.37 23.67 11.08
CA GLN A 1009 -33.92 23.33 12.40
C GLN A 1009 -34.46 21.90 12.50
N ARG A 1010 -34.85 21.26 11.38
CA ARG A 1010 -35.21 19.82 11.35
C ARG A 1010 -34.00 18.88 11.32
N LEU A 1011 -32.82 19.37 10.91
CA LEU A 1011 -31.58 18.59 10.87
C LEU A 1011 -30.83 18.54 12.22
N LYS A 1012 -31.11 19.45 13.15
CA LYS A 1012 -30.53 19.45 14.52
C LYS A 1012 -31.14 18.39 15.47
N GLY A 1013 -32.14 17.62 15.04
CA GLY A 1013 -32.86 16.64 15.87
C GLY A 1013 -32.37 15.18 15.82
N SER A 1014 -31.31 14.85 15.08
CA SER A 1014 -30.82 13.45 14.93
C SER A 1014 -29.40 13.22 15.50
N GLN A 1015 -29.10 13.80 16.67
CA GLN A 1015 -27.95 13.40 17.46
C GLN A 1015 -28.23 12.06 18.15
N SER A 1016 -27.77 10.97 17.54
CA SER A 1016 -27.88 9.61 18.10
C SER A 1016 -27.01 9.46 19.35
N ARG A 1017 -27.67 9.30 20.50
CA ARG A 1017 -27.08 8.89 21.78
C ARG A 1017 -26.81 7.38 21.73
N VAL A 1018 -25.60 6.93 21.46
CA VAL A 1018 -25.20 5.52 21.65
C VAL A 1018 -23.80 5.49 22.25
N PHE A 1019 -23.72 5.09 23.52
CA PHE A 1019 -22.62 4.41 24.24
C PHE A 1019 -22.75 4.68 25.75
N LYS A 1020 -23.76 4.05 26.36
CA LYS A 1020 -23.83 3.86 27.82
C LYS A 1020 -24.43 2.49 28.09
N HIS A 1021 -23.68 1.42 27.91
CA HIS A 1021 -23.97 0.11 28.53
C HIS A 1021 -22.70 -0.71 28.74
N PHE A 1022 -21.71 -0.12 29.42
CA PHE A 1022 -20.64 -0.86 30.11
C PHE A 1022 -20.17 -0.05 31.34
N ALA A 1023 -20.94 -0.10 32.44
CA ALA A 1023 -20.46 0.17 33.80
C ALA A 1023 -21.53 -0.23 34.83
N LYS A 1024 -21.11 -0.97 35.85
CA LYS A 1024 -21.91 -1.43 37.00
C LYS A 1024 -22.75 -0.31 37.64
N HIS A 1025 -23.97 -0.65 38.02
CA HIS A 1025 -24.89 0.17 38.81
C HIS A 1025 -24.33 0.59 40.18
N VAL A 1026 -24.24 1.90 40.42
CA VAL A 1026 -24.41 2.55 41.74
C VAL A 1026 -25.04 3.94 41.51
N PRO A 1027 -26.05 4.37 42.27
CA PRO A 1027 -26.78 5.63 42.00
C PRO A 1027 -26.03 6.87 42.52
N LYS A 1028 -26.20 8.01 41.83
CA LYS A 1028 -25.81 9.36 42.31
C LYS A 1028 -27.03 10.30 42.28
N PRO A 1029 -27.18 11.23 43.24
CA PRO A 1029 -28.10 12.36 43.12
C PRO A 1029 -27.41 13.63 42.58
N GLN A 1030 -28.15 14.28 41.67
CA GLN A 1030 -28.42 15.71 41.43
C GLN A 1030 -27.35 16.84 41.41
N LYS A 1031 -27.52 17.66 40.33
CA LYS A 1031 -27.27 19.11 40.11
C LYS A 1031 -25.79 19.55 39.99
N GLU A 1032 -25.40 20.50 39.11
CA GLU A 1032 -26.07 21.72 38.63
C GLU A 1032 -25.47 22.19 37.27
N GLU A 1033 -26.23 22.99 36.53
CA GLU A 1033 -25.91 23.69 35.26
C GLU A 1033 -24.92 24.85 35.46
N GLU A 1034 -24.07 25.14 34.46
CA GLU A 1034 -23.84 26.52 34.00
C GLU A 1034 -23.17 26.56 32.61
N ASP A 1035 -23.57 27.58 31.85
CA ASP A 1035 -23.43 27.83 30.42
C ASP A 1035 -22.01 28.19 29.92
N SER A 1036 -21.72 27.85 28.65
CA SER A 1036 -20.99 28.77 27.75
C SER A 1036 -21.27 28.48 26.27
N GLU A 1037 -21.86 29.49 25.62
CA GLU A 1037 -21.89 29.81 24.18
C GLU A 1037 -20.52 29.54 23.51
N GLY A 1038 -20.34 29.21 22.23
CA GLY A 1038 -21.15 29.30 21.03
C GLY A 1038 -20.16 29.43 19.86
N ILE A 1039 -20.03 28.38 19.04
CA ILE A 1039 -19.20 28.30 17.83
C ILE A 1039 -20.11 28.58 16.63
N GLU A 1040 -19.66 29.40 15.66
CA GLU A 1040 -20.20 29.37 14.29
C GLU A 1040 -19.08 29.33 13.22
N HIS A 1041 -19.10 28.20 12.50
CA HIS A 1041 -19.00 27.95 11.07
C HIS A 1041 -17.92 28.60 10.17
N ASP A 1042 -17.09 27.69 9.66
CA ASP A 1042 -16.30 27.78 8.43
C ASP A 1042 -17.19 28.06 7.21
N SER A 1043 -16.86 29.13 6.49
CA SER A 1043 -17.30 29.34 5.11
C SER A 1043 -16.08 29.32 4.20
N VAL A 1044 -16.14 28.43 3.20
CA VAL A 1044 -15.22 28.37 2.07
C VAL A 1044 -15.52 29.57 1.18
N ASN A 1045 -14.79 30.66 1.36
CA ASN A 1045 -14.63 31.74 0.38
C ASN A 1045 -13.37 32.52 0.77
N ASP A 1046 -12.27 32.27 0.07
CA ASP A 1046 -11.24 33.26 -0.29
C ASP A 1046 -10.11 32.55 -1.06
N ILE A 1047 -10.32 32.42 -2.38
CA ILE A 1047 -9.24 32.14 -3.33
C ILE A 1047 -8.72 33.50 -3.81
N PRO A 1048 -7.43 33.84 -3.66
CA PRO A 1048 -6.88 35.06 -4.23
C PRO A 1048 -6.99 35.05 -5.75
N ILE A 1049 -7.83 35.94 -6.28
CA ILE A 1049 -7.98 36.24 -7.70
C ILE A 1049 -6.70 36.90 -8.19
N HIS A 1050 -5.75 36.10 -8.69
CA HIS A 1050 -4.78 36.46 -9.73
C HIS A 1050 -3.90 35.25 -10.09
N PHE A 1051 -4.49 34.19 -10.67
CA PHE A 1051 -3.73 33.20 -11.46
C PHE A 1051 -4.60 32.36 -12.43
N ALA A 1052 -5.70 32.93 -12.95
CA ALA A 1052 -6.66 32.22 -13.80
C ALA A 1052 -6.81 32.80 -15.23
N GLU A 1053 -5.81 33.53 -15.73
CA GLU A 1053 -5.87 34.14 -17.09
C GLU A 1053 -4.84 33.61 -18.10
N LYS A 1054 -4.20 32.45 -17.85
CA LYS A 1054 -3.31 31.81 -18.84
C LYS A 1054 -3.41 30.28 -18.89
N LEU A 1055 -4.61 29.73 -18.74
CA LEU A 1055 -4.83 28.27 -18.82
C LEU A 1055 -5.77 27.84 -19.96
N PHE A 1056 -6.06 28.75 -20.90
CA PHE A 1056 -6.79 28.46 -22.14
C PHE A 1056 -6.21 29.22 -23.34
N ASP A 1057 -4.89 29.08 -23.54
CA ASP A 1057 -4.21 29.26 -24.84
C ASP A 1057 -3.31 28.04 -25.10
#